data_AF-A0A8C3PC10-F1
#
_entry.id   AF-A0A8C3PC10-F1
#
_cell.length_a   1.000
_cell.length_b   1.000
_cell.length_c   1.000
_cell.angle_alpha   90.00
_cell.angle_beta   90.00
_cell.angle_gamma   90.00
#
_symmetry.space_group_name_H-M   'P 1'
#
loop_
_entity.id
_entity.type
_entity.pdbx_description
1 polymer ?
#
loop_
_entity_poly.entity_id
_entity_poly.type
_entity_poly.pdbx_seq_one_letter_code
_entity_poly.pdbx_strand_id
1 'polypeptide(L)'
;MLRPGMLCPLLTPAWLLTTGLLCGGLWAARVNKHKPWIETTYHGIVTENDNTVLLDPPLIALDKDAPLRFAESFEVTVTKEGEICGFKIHGQNVPFDAVVVDKSTGEGIIRSKEKLDCELQKDYTFTIQAYDCGKGPDGTNAKKSHKATVHIQVNDVNEYAPVFKEKSYKATVIEGKRYDNILKVEAVDADCSPQFSQICTYEIVTPDVPFAIDKDGYIKNTEKLNYGKERQYKLTVTAYDCGKKRAAEDVLVKISIKPTCKPGWQGWSKRIEYEPGTGSLALFPNIHLETCDEPITSIQATVELETNHIGKGCDRDTYSEKSLHRLCGVSSGTAELLPPPSSTANWTVGLPTDNGHDSDQVFEFNGTQAVKIPDGIVTVNLKEPFMISVWMRHGPGTKEKETILCNSDKTDMNRHHYSLYVHNCRLVFLFRQDPSEGKTYKPAEFHWKLNQVCDKEWHHYVLNVEFPTVTLYVDGISYDPFPVTEDYPLHPSKIETQLVVGACWQGGELHMAQFFRGNLAGLMIRSGKLENKKVIDCLYTCKEGLDLQIADGIGKGMKINVNPSQSTLSLEGDDMDRFDKAMQHISYLNSRQFPTPGIRRLKITSNVKCFNEEACIAIPFVDGYIMVLQPEEPKISLSGINHFARSASEFESPEGVSLFPELRIISTITREVEPEGDGDEDPTVQESLVSEEIMHNLDTCEITVLGEELNQEQESLEVDMTQLQQKGIEMSSSNLGMIITGVDTMASYEEVLHLIRYRNWHTVSLFDRKFKLVCSELNGRYVSNEFKVEVNVIHTANPVEHANHIAMQPQFVHPVHHSFVDLSGHNLANPHPFSVVPSTATVVIVVCVSFLVFMIILGVFRIRAAHQRTMRDQDTGKENEMDWDDSALTITVNPMETYEDQHSSEEEEEEEESEDGEEEDDITSAESESSEEEEGEQEEDQQNVNRQQQLEWDDSTLSY
;
A
#
# COMPACT_ATOMS: atom_id res chain seq x y z
N MET A 1 34.70 68.66 -69.63
CA MET A 1 34.89 68.81 -71.10
C MET A 1 35.37 70.24 -71.40
N LEU A 2 35.90 70.47 -72.61
CA LEU A 2 36.20 71.78 -73.24
C LEU A 2 37.34 72.65 -72.65
N ARG A 3 38.47 72.65 -73.39
CA ARG A 3 39.42 73.76 -73.65
C ARG A 3 38.71 74.91 -74.44
N PRO A 4 39.30 76.09 -74.77
CA PRO A 4 40.73 76.50 -74.88
C PRO A 4 41.05 77.87 -74.21
N GLY A 5 42.20 78.56 -74.37
CA GLY A 5 43.47 78.30 -75.09
C GLY A 5 44.51 79.45 -75.05
N MET A 6 45.50 79.35 -75.95
CA MET A 6 46.60 80.26 -76.36
C MET A 6 46.30 81.79 -76.41
N LEU A 7 47.27 82.74 -76.43
CA LEU A 7 48.65 82.73 -77.02
C LEU A 7 49.60 83.82 -76.41
N CYS A 8 50.80 83.97 -76.99
CA CYS A 8 51.93 84.89 -76.68
C CYS A 8 51.70 86.34 -77.23
N PRO A 9 52.56 87.37 -76.99
CA PRO A 9 53.98 87.41 -77.43
C PRO A 9 55.00 88.15 -76.50
N LEU A 10 56.27 88.20 -76.95
CA LEU A 10 57.42 88.90 -76.33
C LEU A 10 57.57 90.35 -76.84
N LEU A 11 58.44 91.16 -76.21
CA LEU A 11 59.57 91.83 -76.90
C LEU A 11 60.59 92.53 -75.95
N THR A 12 61.80 92.73 -76.47
CA THR A 12 63.02 93.38 -75.88
C THR A 12 63.18 94.82 -76.43
N PRO A 13 64.31 95.61 -76.35
CA PRO A 13 65.69 95.35 -75.86
C PRO A 13 66.49 96.54 -75.20
N ALA A 14 67.80 96.31 -74.91
CA ALA A 14 68.97 97.24 -75.06
C ALA A 14 69.08 98.57 -74.25
N TRP A 15 70.24 99.21 -73.96
CA TRP A 15 71.69 98.92 -74.14
C TRP A 15 72.59 99.91 -73.31
N LEU A 16 73.91 99.60 -73.16
CA LEU A 16 75.04 100.48 -72.69
C LEU A 16 75.01 101.06 -71.24
N LEU A 17 76.10 101.59 -70.64
CA LEU A 17 77.50 101.11 -70.47
C LEU A 17 78.24 101.94 -69.37
N THR A 18 78.89 101.27 -68.39
CA THR A 18 80.11 101.66 -67.62
C THR A 18 80.33 103.08 -67.02
N THR A 19 80.65 103.16 -65.71
CA THR A 19 82.02 103.37 -65.15
C THR A 19 82.01 103.69 -63.62
N GLY A 20 83.14 103.46 -62.92
CA GLY A 20 83.42 104.01 -61.58
C GLY A 20 83.31 103.04 -60.39
N LEU A 21 84.40 102.86 -59.62
CA LEU A 21 84.44 102.02 -58.42
C LEU A 21 84.23 102.85 -57.13
N LEU A 22 83.53 102.26 -56.15
CA LEU A 22 83.95 102.29 -54.75
C LEU A 22 83.46 100.99 -54.07
N CYS A 23 84.29 100.41 -53.19
CA CYS A 23 84.08 99.05 -52.70
C CYS A 23 83.43 99.05 -51.30
N GLY A 24 82.25 98.43 -51.20
CA GLY A 24 81.54 98.19 -49.93
C GLY A 24 80.82 96.84 -50.01
N GLY A 25 81.41 95.80 -49.42
CA GLY A 25 80.91 94.43 -49.54
C GLY A 25 79.72 94.13 -48.64
N LEU A 26 78.50 94.48 -49.06
CA LEU A 26 77.29 93.92 -48.44
C LEU A 26 77.24 92.41 -48.68
N TRP A 27 77.18 91.63 -47.60
CA TRP A 27 76.80 90.22 -47.66
C TRP A 27 75.31 90.13 -48.03
N ALA A 28 75.02 89.85 -49.30
CA ALA A 28 73.66 89.58 -49.75
C ALA A 28 73.18 88.23 -49.18
N ALA A 29 72.35 88.28 -48.15
CA ALA A 29 71.71 87.10 -47.59
C ALA A 29 70.89 86.37 -48.68
N ARG A 30 71.05 85.05 -48.75
CA ARG A 30 70.11 84.20 -49.49
C ARG A 30 68.82 84.05 -48.68
N VAL A 31 67.74 83.78 -49.40
CA VAL A 31 66.37 83.71 -48.88
C VAL A 31 65.70 82.55 -49.60
N ASN A 32 65.05 81.65 -48.84
CA ASN A 32 64.24 80.55 -49.39
C ASN A 32 63.29 81.13 -50.46
N LYS A 33 63.17 80.48 -51.63
CA LYS A 33 62.30 80.88 -52.75
C LYS A 33 61.08 79.99 -52.88
N HIS A 34 61.22 78.68 -52.71
CA HIS A 34 60.13 77.72 -52.84
C HIS A 34 59.27 77.63 -51.57
N LYS A 35 58.32 76.70 -51.50
CA LYS A 35 57.50 76.40 -50.32
C LYS A 35 57.65 74.90 -50.05
N PRO A 36 57.57 74.45 -48.78
CA PRO A 36 57.53 73.02 -48.50
C PRO A 36 56.28 72.38 -49.13
N TRP A 37 56.44 71.17 -49.63
CA TRP A 37 55.40 70.32 -50.20
C TRP A 37 55.26 69.04 -49.37
N ILE A 38 54.03 68.53 -49.30
CA ILE A 38 53.62 67.31 -48.58
C ILE A 38 52.64 66.56 -49.48
N GLU A 39 52.37 65.28 -49.22
CA GLU A 39 51.26 64.58 -49.89
C GLU A 39 49.90 65.16 -49.54
N THR A 40 48.91 65.03 -50.42
CA THR A 40 47.57 65.64 -50.24
C THR A 40 46.70 64.95 -49.18
N THR A 41 46.97 63.68 -48.92
CA THR A 41 46.14 62.78 -48.12
C THR A 41 47.01 61.73 -47.45
N TYR A 42 46.78 61.49 -46.16
CA TYR A 42 47.45 60.47 -45.36
C TYR A 42 46.42 59.56 -44.71
N HIS A 43 46.69 58.25 -44.71
CA HIS A 43 45.95 57.28 -43.91
C HIS A 43 46.85 56.82 -42.75
N GLY A 44 46.30 56.83 -41.55
CA GLY A 44 47.01 56.47 -40.33
C GLY A 44 46.32 55.35 -39.57
N ILE A 45 47.11 54.48 -38.98
CA ILE A 45 46.65 53.47 -38.02
C ILE A 45 47.40 53.68 -36.71
N VAL A 46 46.70 53.58 -35.59
CA VAL A 46 47.26 53.66 -34.24
C VAL A 46 46.49 52.67 -33.36
N THR A 47 47.20 51.86 -32.57
CA THR A 47 46.56 51.02 -31.55
C THR A 47 46.38 51.85 -30.28
N GLU A 48 45.33 51.61 -29.50
CA GLU A 48 45.01 52.43 -28.32
C GLU A 48 46.12 52.50 -27.27
N ASN A 49 46.91 51.42 -27.19
CA ASN A 49 48.05 51.28 -26.30
C ASN A 49 49.39 51.76 -26.94
N ASP A 50 49.38 52.39 -28.12
CA ASP A 50 50.51 53.16 -28.69
C ASP A 50 50.14 54.64 -28.87
N ASN A 51 51.12 55.52 -28.65
CA ASN A 51 50.98 56.96 -28.85
C ASN A 51 51.56 57.44 -30.19
N THR A 52 51.82 56.53 -31.14
CA THR A 52 52.50 56.82 -32.43
C THR A 52 51.66 56.34 -33.60
N VAL A 53 51.37 57.22 -34.54
CA VAL A 53 50.52 56.90 -35.70
C VAL A 53 51.40 56.40 -36.85
N LEU A 54 51.14 55.18 -37.29
CA LEU A 54 51.76 54.60 -38.49
C LEU A 54 51.03 55.15 -39.72
N LEU A 55 51.71 55.98 -40.51
CA LEU A 55 51.15 56.67 -41.68
C LEU A 55 51.62 56.02 -42.99
N ASP A 56 50.67 55.76 -43.89
CA ASP A 56 50.94 55.41 -45.29
C ASP A 56 50.29 56.47 -46.22
N PRO A 57 51.08 57.20 -47.04
CA PRO A 57 52.54 57.26 -47.03
C PRO A 57 53.11 57.93 -45.75
N PRO A 58 54.42 57.80 -45.44
CA PRO A 58 55.03 58.47 -44.29
C PRO A 58 55.00 60.00 -44.42
N LEU A 59 54.86 60.70 -43.29
CA LEU A 59 54.78 62.16 -43.25
C LEU A 59 56.14 62.82 -43.50
N ILE A 60 56.38 63.23 -44.75
CA ILE A 60 57.61 63.89 -45.18
C ILE A 60 57.26 65.22 -45.85
N ALA A 61 57.96 66.29 -45.45
CA ALA A 61 57.82 67.63 -46.03
C ALA A 61 59.08 68.04 -46.81
N LEU A 62 58.96 68.19 -48.13
CA LEU A 62 60.07 68.48 -49.03
C LEU A 62 60.07 69.96 -49.45
N ASP A 63 61.12 70.71 -49.15
CA ASP A 63 61.40 72.01 -49.78
C ASP A 63 62.54 71.85 -50.80
N LYS A 64 62.41 72.51 -51.96
CA LYS A 64 63.36 72.44 -53.07
C LYS A 64 64.64 73.25 -52.81
N ASP A 65 64.61 74.17 -51.86
CA ASP A 65 65.78 74.96 -51.46
C ASP A 65 66.52 74.35 -50.24
N ALA A 66 66.16 73.14 -49.79
CA ALA A 66 66.77 72.44 -48.67
C ALA A 66 68.16 71.83 -48.99
N PRO A 67 69.07 71.69 -48.00
CA PRO A 67 70.42 71.18 -48.21
C PRO A 67 70.47 69.66 -48.43
N LEU A 68 70.74 69.24 -49.68
CA LEU A 68 70.97 67.84 -50.04
C LEU A 68 72.24 67.29 -49.37
N ARG A 69 72.12 66.26 -48.51
CA ARG A 69 73.27 65.67 -47.79
C ARG A 69 74.18 64.74 -48.63
N PHE A 70 73.77 64.32 -49.82
CA PHE A 70 74.52 63.35 -50.65
C PHE A 70 75.59 64.01 -51.55
N ALA A 71 76.51 64.74 -50.93
CA ALA A 71 77.70 65.29 -51.59
C ALA A 71 78.87 65.37 -50.58
N GLU A 72 79.61 64.28 -50.43
CA GLU A 72 80.83 64.27 -49.61
C GLU A 72 81.95 65.11 -50.25
N SER A 73 82.91 65.53 -49.42
CA SER A 73 84.22 66.09 -49.82
C SER A 73 84.29 67.51 -50.42
N PHE A 74 83.47 68.46 -49.94
CA PHE A 74 83.96 69.84 -49.80
C PHE A 74 83.34 70.56 -48.59
N GLU A 75 83.95 71.67 -48.16
CA GLU A 75 83.59 72.40 -46.94
C GLU A 75 82.29 73.22 -47.11
N VAL A 76 81.14 72.54 -47.06
CA VAL A 76 79.82 73.17 -47.21
C VAL A 76 79.42 73.89 -45.93
N THR A 77 79.34 75.22 -46.00
CA THR A 77 78.64 76.04 -44.99
C THR A 77 77.18 75.59 -44.89
N VAL A 78 76.76 75.01 -43.76
CA VAL A 78 75.40 74.50 -43.57
C VAL A 78 74.38 75.65 -43.55
N THR A 79 73.81 75.93 -44.73
CA THR A 79 72.74 76.91 -44.89
C THR A 79 71.44 76.31 -44.37
N LYS A 80 71.01 76.76 -43.18
CA LYS A 80 69.66 76.51 -42.64
C LYS A 80 68.59 77.28 -43.41
N GLU A 81 68.43 76.93 -44.69
CA GLU A 81 67.44 77.42 -45.64
C GLU A 81 66.72 76.17 -46.18
N GLY A 82 65.38 76.22 -46.32
CA GLY A 82 64.57 75.03 -46.67
C GLY A 82 64.39 73.98 -45.57
N GLU A 83 65.07 74.07 -44.41
CA GLU A 83 64.81 73.20 -43.25
C GLU A 83 63.33 73.29 -42.79
N ILE A 84 62.75 72.16 -42.37
CA ILE A 84 61.38 72.07 -41.85
C ILE A 84 61.41 72.28 -40.34
N CYS A 85 60.67 73.27 -39.84
CA CYS A 85 60.66 73.61 -38.41
C CYS A 85 59.43 73.13 -37.65
N GLY A 86 58.35 72.74 -38.34
CA GLY A 86 57.17 72.20 -37.68
C GLY A 86 56.08 71.72 -38.65
N PHE A 87 55.28 70.79 -38.18
CA PHE A 87 53.97 70.48 -38.75
C PHE A 87 52.90 71.09 -37.84
N LYS A 88 51.82 71.63 -38.43
CA LYS A 88 50.66 72.13 -37.68
C LYS A 88 49.40 71.39 -38.09
N ILE A 89 48.77 70.78 -37.10
CA ILE A 89 47.42 70.22 -37.21
C ILE A 89 46.39 71.35 -37.11
N HIS A 90 45.34 71.22 -37.92
CA HIS A 90 44.23 72.15 -38.08
C HIS A 90 42.92 71.36 -38.02
N GLY A 91 42.29 71.40 -36.84
CA GLY A 91 40.97 70.89 -36.52
C GLY A 91 40.59 71.37 -35.11
N GLN A 92 39.35 71.17 -34.70
CA GLN A 92 38.90 71.45 -33.33
C GLN A 92 38.95 70.15 -32.51
N ASN A 93 39.44 70.23 -31.27
CA ASN A 93 39.56 69.10 -30.33
C ASN A 93 40.25 67.84 -30.92
N VAL A 94 41.30 68.01 -31.70
CA VAL A 94 42.05 66.88 -32.29
C VAL A 94 43.10 66.37 -31.26
N PRO A 95 43.00 65.11 -30.79
CA PRO A 95 43.87 64.56 -29.73
C PRO A 95 45.26 64.15 -30.22
N PHE A 96 45.75 64.77 -31.31
CA PHE A 96 47.04 64.45 -31.95
C PHE A 96 47.91 65.70 -32.10
N ASP A 97 49.23 65.54 -31.98
CA ASP A 97 50.24 66.51 -32.42
C ASP A 97 51.16 65.91 -33.49
N ALA A 98 51.82 66.77 -34.27
CA ALA A 98 52.75 66.36 -35.31
C ALA A 98 54.15 66.91 -35.02
N VAL A 99 55.12 66.01 -34.87
CA VAL A 99 56.50 66.30 -34.44
C VAL A 99 57.47 66.06 -35.58
N VAL A 100 58.41 66.98 -35.81
CA VAL A 100 59.50 66.79 -36.80
C VAL A 100 60.57 65.89 -36.18
N VAL A 101 60.92 64.81 -36.86
CA VAL A 101 61.97 63.85 -36.46
C VAL A 101 63.35 64.38 -36.89
N ASP A 102 63.53 64.68 -38.18
CA ASP A 102 64.73 65.33 -38.72
C ASP A 102 64.35 66.53 -39.60
N LYS A 103 64.82 67.72 -39.20
CA LYS A 103 64.55 69.01 -39.86
C LYS A 103 65.22 69.16 -41.23
N SER A 104 66.20 68.31 -41.52
CA SER A 104 67.00 68.29 -42.76
C SER A 104 66.54 67.24 -43.77
N THR A 105 65.81 66.20 -43.36
CA THR A 105 65.04 65.33 -44.27
C THR A 105 63.61 65.83 -44.46
N GLY A 106 63.07 66.56 -43.46
CA GLY A 106 61.67 66.99 -43.43
C GLY A 106 60.71 65.92 -42.92
N GLU A 107 61.24 64.84 -42.35
CA GLU A 107 60.47 63.72 -41.79
C GLU A 107 59.77 64.11 -40.48
N GLY A 108 58.53 63.65 -40.30
CA GLY A 108 57.76 63.83 -39.08
C GLY A 108 56.89 62.63 -38.74
N ILE A 109 56.41 62.61 -37.49
CA ILE A 109 55.47 61.62 -36.97
C ILE A 109 54.27 62.32 -36.36
N ILE A 110 53.10 61.70 -36.46
CA ILE A 110 51.91 62.10 -35.70
C ILE A 110 51.86 61.25 -34.43
N ARG A 111 51.55 61.87 -33.31
CA ARG A 111 51.47 61.23 -31.98
C ARG A 111 50.19 61.63 -31.27
N SER A 112 49.62 60.75 -30.45
CA SER A 112 48.51 61.12 -29.58
C SER A 112 48.98 62.02 -28.43
N LYS A 113 48.08 62.87 -27.94
CA LYS A 113 48.25 63.74 -26.76
C LYS A 113 47.81 63.04 -25.48
N GLU A 114 46.76 62.24 -25.62
CA GLU A 114 45.97 61.59 -24.59
C GLU A 114 45.85 60.10 -24.99
N LYS A 115 45.33 59.24 -24.10
CA LYS A 115 44.96 57.88 -24.51
C LYS A 115 43.86 57.95 -25.57
N LEU A 116 43.91 57.01 -26.52
CA LEU A 116 42.82 56.78 -27.45
C LEU A 116 41.92 55.67 -26.90
N ASP A 117 40.68 55.66 -27.36
CA ASP A 117 39.56 54.87 -26.83
C ASP A 117 38.63 54.59 -28.03
N CYS A 118 38.55 53.33 -28.46
CA CYS A 118 37.89 52.94 -29.70
C CYS A 118 36.36 52.92 -29.56
N GLU A 119 35.86 52.52 -28.39
CA GLU A 119 34.43 52.54 -28.03
C GLU A 119 33.87 53.97 -28.07
N LEU A 120 34.67 54.94 -27.63
CA LEU A 120 34.34 56.36 -27.68
C LEU A 120 34.50 56.94 -29.09
N GLN A 121 35.65 56.74 -29.76
CA GLN A 121 35.88 57.25 -31.11
C GLN A 121 36.96 56.50 -31.91
N LYS A 122 36.55 55.46 -32.63
CA LYS A 122 37.39 54.72 -33.60
C LYS A 122 37.97 55.50 -34.79
N ASP A 123 37.37 56.62 -35.21
CA ASP A 123 37.69 57.33 -36.46
C ASP A 123 37.97 58.81 -36.22
N TYR A 124 39.17 59.28 -36.60
CA TYR A 124 39.55 60.70 -36.56
C TYR A 124 39.86 61.25 -37.96
N THR A 125 39.48 62.50 -38.22
CA THR A 125 39.81 63.19 -39.48
C THR A 125 40.13 64.66 -39.22
N PHE A 126 41.28 65.12 -39.70
CA PHE A 126 41.74 66.50 -39.56
C PHE A 126 42.62 66.95 -40.73
N THR A 127 43.07 68.20 -40.74
CA THR A 127 44.01 68.70 -41.76
C THR A 127 45.39 69.04 -41.18
N ILE A 128 46.46 68.79 -41.92
CA ILE A 128 47.85 69.05 -41.52
C ILE A 128 48.54 69.97 -42.54
N GLN A 129 49.52 70.76 -42.10
CA GLN A 129 50.29 71.70 -42.92
C GLN A 129 51.73 71.80 -42.41
N ALA A 130 52.73 71.72 -43.29
CA ALA A 130 54.15 71.84 -42.97
C ALA A 130 54.64 73.30 -43.06
N TYR A 131 55.62 73.65 -42.22
CA TYR A 131 56.16 75.01 -42.04
C TYR A 131 57.70 74.98 -42.15
N ASP A 132 58.27 75.87 -42.96
CA ASP A 132 59.73 76.05 -43.06
C ASP A 132 60.32 76.78 -41.84
N CYS A 133 61.65 76.76 -41.71
CA CYS A 133 62.39 77.46 -40.65
C CYS A 133 62.57 78.98 -40.86
N GLY A 134 61.83 79.60 -41.79
CA GLY A 134 61.58 81.05 -41.91
C GLY A 134 62.76 82.02 -41.67
N LYS A 135 63.52 82.36 -42.72
CA LYS A 135 64.52 83.45 -42.68
C LYS A 135 64.15 84.64 -43.58
N GLY A 136 63.38 85.57 -43.02
CA GLY A 136 63.33 86.97 -43.46
C GLY A 136 64.14 87.87 -42.52
N PRO A 137 64.40 89.15 -42.87
CA PRO A 137 65.21 90.06 -42.04
C PRO A 137 64.74 90.18 -40.59
N ASP A 138 63.43 90.22 -40.37
CA ASP A 138 62.80 90.35 -39.04
C ASP A 138 62.33 89.01 -38.44
N GLY A 139 62.76 87.86 -38.99
CA GLY A 139 62.46 86.52 -38.45
C GLY A 139 61.02 86.01 -38.59
N THR A 140 60.12 86.75 -39.26
CA THR A 140 58.66 86.48 -39.26
C THR A 140 58.12 85.77 -40.52
N ASN A 141 58.91 85.63 -41.57
CA ASN A 141 58.45 85.11 -42.88
C ASN A 141 58.60 83.59 -43.03
N ALA A 142 57.89 82.82 -42.19
CA ALA A 142 57.78 81.36 -42.34
C ALA A 142 56.77 80.97 -43.44
N LYS A 143 57.17 80.08 -44.34
CA LYS A 143 56.36 79.57 -45.44
C LYS A 143 55.64 78.29 -45.08
N LYS A 144 54.53 78.05 -45.78
CA LYS A 144 53.59 76.96 -45.49
C LYS A 144 53.29 76.14 -46.73
N SER A 145 53.14 74.84 -46.57
CA SER A 145 52.63 73.93 -47.60
C SER A 145 51.17 74.19 -47.96
N HIS A 146 50.62 73.42 -48.88
CA HIS A 146 49.15 73.26 -48.93
C HIS A 146 48.67 72.46 -47.69
N LYS A 147 47.36 72.44 -47.45
CA LYS A 147 46.78 71.58 -46.40
C LYS A 147 46.54 70.18 -46.97
N ALA A 148 46.97 69.16 -46.24
CA ALA A 148 46.64 67.78 -46.49
C ALA A 148 45.55 67.31 -45.52
N THR A 149 44.75 66.30 -45.91
CA THR A 149 43.83 65.61 -44.99
C THR A 149 44.54 64.42 -44.36
N VAL A 150 44.32 64.18 -43.08
CA VAL A 150 44.75 62.96 -42.38
C VAL A 150 43.49 62.25 -41.89
N HIS A 151 43.33 60.99 -42.27
CA HIS A 151 42.37 60.06 -41.71
C HIS A 151 43.13 59.10 -40.79
N ILE A 152 42.72 58.96 -39.54
CA ILE A 152 43.32 58.01 -38.60
C ILE A 152 42.23 57.07 -38.11
N GLN A 153 42.45 55.77 -38.32
CA GLN A 153 41.67 54.72 -37.70
C GLN A 153 42.38 54.27 -36.42
N VAL A 154 41.63 54.16 -35.34
CA VAL A 154 42.06 53.48 -34.11
C VAL A 154 41.88 51.99 -34.32
N ASN A 155 42.94 51.23 -34.07
CA ASN A 155 42.88 49.78 -33.93
C ASN A 155 42.58 49.45 -32.47
N ASP A 156 41.37 48.94 -32.28
CA ASP A 156 40.89 48.17 -31.13
C ASP A 156 41.99 47.28 -30.53
N VAL A 157 42.13 47.36 -29.21
CA VAL A 157 42.69 46.27 -28.40
C VAL A 157 41.49 45.51 -27.79
N ASN A 158 41.74 44.46 -27.02
CA ASN A 158 40.69 43.62 -26.48
C ASN A 158 40.61 43.85 -24.96
N GLU A 159 39.77 44.80 -24.57
CA GLU A 159 39.76 45.43 -23.25
C GLU A 159 38.59 44.89 -22.42
N TYR A 160 37.40 44.75 -23.02
CA TYR A 160 36.19 44.19 -22.43
C TYR A 160 36.11 42.65 -22.56
N ALA A 161 35.17 42.02 -21.88
CA ALA A 161 35.04 40.56 -21.85
C ALA A 161 33.56 40.16 -21.91
N PRO A 162 33.20 39.00 -22.50
CA PRO A 162 31.80 38.69 -22.73
C PRO A 162 30.97 38.65 -21.45
N VAL A 163 29.80 39.30 -21.48
CA VAL A 163 28.84 39.33 -20.38
C VAL A 163 27.51 38.72 -20.85
N PHE A 164 27.01 37.74 -20.11
CA PHE A 164 25.70 37.15 -20.37
C PHE A 164 24.57 38.14 -20.08
N LYS A 165 23.55 38.18 -20.95
CA LYS A 165 22.39 39.08 -20.79
C LYS A 165 21.57 38.78 -19.54
N GLU A 166 21.49 37.51 -19.15
CA GLU A 166 20.77 37.04 -17.97
C GLU A 166 21.72 36.41 -16.95
N LYS A 167 21.45 36.61 -15.66
CA LYS A 167 22.26 36.02 -14.57
C LYS A 167 21.99 34.52 -14.35
N SER A 168 20.87 34.00 -14.85
CA SER A 168 20.62 32.56 -14.89
C SER A 168 19.52 32.22 -15.90
N TYR A 169 19.74 31.19 -16.71
CA TYR A 169 18.72 30.67 -17.63
C TYR A 169 17.98 29.48 -17.00
N LYS A 170 16.71 29.28 -17.36
CA LYS A 170 15.87 28.19 -16.84
C LYS A 170 15.00 27.59 -17.95
N ALA A 171 14.88 26.28 -17.97
CA ALA A 171 13.93 25.56 -18.83
C ALA A 171 13.33 24.34 -18.10
N THR A 172 12.31 23.75 -18.71
CA THR A 172 11.73 22.47 -18.28
C THR A 172 11.52 21.57 -19.49
N VAL A 173 11.92 20.31 -19.38
CA VAL A 173 11.87 19.30 -20.44
C VAL A 173 11.18 18.03 -19.93
N ILE A 174 10.56 17.27 -20.83
CA ILE A 174 10.00 15.95 -20.51
C ILE A 174 11.11 14.91 -20.71
N GLU A 175 11.20 13.94 -19.81
CA GLU A 175 12.12 12.80 -19.96
C GLU A 175 11.88 11.99 -21.24
N GLY A 176 12.79 11.08 -21.60
CA GLY A 176 12.65 10.18 -22.75
C GLY A 176 12.72 10.84 -24.14
N LYS A 177 12.62 12.17 -24.23
CA LYS A 177 12.70 12.96 -25.47
C LYS A 177 14.10 13.55 -25.68
N ARG A 178 14.52 13.64 -26.95
CA ARG A 178 15.63 14.51 -27.38
C ARG A 178 15.03 15.82 -27.90
N TYR A 179 15.64 16.93 -27.50
CA TYR A 179 15.28 18.29 -27.89
C TYR A 179 16.48 18.92 -28.59
N ASP A 180 16.35 19.24 -29.88
CA ASP A 180 17.40 19.94 -30.63
C ASP A 180 17.59 21.39 -30.16
N ASN A 181 16.58 21.97 -29.50
CA ASN A 181 16.61 23.27 -28.85
C ASN A 181 15.84 23.20 -27.52
N ILE A 182 16.52 23.36 -26.38
CA ILE A 182 15.91 23.46 -25.04
C ILE A 182 15.76 24.92 -24.64
N LEU A 183 16.82 25.70 -24.79
CA LEU A 183 16.87 27.15 -24.57
C LEU A 183 18.07 27.74 -25.30
N LYS A 184 18.12 29.06 -25.41
CA LYS A 184 19.26 29.82 -25.93
C LYS A 184 19.87 30.68 -24.81
N VAL A 185 21.19 30.64 -24.66
CA VAL A 185 21.94 31.63 -23.88
C VAL A 185 22.49 32.72 -24.81
N GLU A 186 22.67 33.94 -24.31
CA GLU A 186 23.22 35.04 -25.11
C GLU A 186 24.19 35.88 -24.28
N ALA A 187 25.42 36.03 -24.78
CA ALA A 187 26.40 36.99 -24.29
C ALA A 187 26.54 38.18 -25.26
N VAL A 188 27.09 39.28 -24.75
CA VAL A 188 27.49 40.47 -25.51
C VAL A 188 28.86 40.93 -25.02
N ASP A 189 29.66 41.49 -25.91
CA ASP A 189 30.90 42.19 -25.58
C ASP A 189 30.77 43.68 -25.96
N ALA A 190 31.69 44.51 -25.49
CA ALA A 190 31.67 45.97 -25.60
C ALA A 190 32.85 46.57 -26.38
N ASP A 191 33.89 45.80 -26.72
CA ASP A 191 35.02 46.24 -27.58
C ASP A 191 34.53 46.82 -28.94
N CYS A 192 35.26 47.74 -29.57
CA CYS A 192 34.76 48.48 -30.75
C CYS A 192 34.71 47.67 -32.05
N SER A 193 35.58 46.66 -32.22
CA SER A 193 35.76 45.98 -33.51
C SER A 193 34.89 44.72 -33.65
N PRO A 194 34.52 44.33 -34.89
CA PRO A 194 33.92 43.03 -35.16
C PRO A 194 34.80 41.82 -34.81
N GLN A 195 36.08 42.01 -34.48
CA GLN A 195 36.98 40.92 -34.10
C GLN A 195 36.90 40.57 -32.62
N PHE A 196 36.52 41.52 -31.76
CA PHE A 196 36.42 41.32 -30.31
C PHE A 196 34.98 41.49 -29.78
N SER A 197 34.17 42.40 -30.34
CA SER A 197 32.74 42.52 -30.00
C SER A 197 31.87 41.27 -30.27
N GLN A 198 32.35 40.33 -31.10
CA GLN A 198 31.56 39.18 -31.55
C GLN A 198 31.85 37.92 -30.74
N ILE A 199 30.79 37.31 -30.21
CA ILE A 199 30.85 36.00 -29.55
C ILE A 199 31.02 34.91 -30.61
N CYS A 200 32.15 34.21 -30.58
CA CYS A 200 32.50 33.18 -31.57
C CYS A 200 32.17 31.75 -31.13
N THR A 201 32.05 31.50 -29.82
CA THR A 201 31.82 30.16 -29.25
C THR A 201 31.22 30.25 -27.86
N TYR A 202 30.28 29.36 -27.55
CA TYR A 202 29.84 29.06 -26.18
C TYR A 202 30.32 27.66 -25.79
N GLU A 203 30.55 27.43 -24.51
CA GLU A 203 31.06 26.16 -23.96
C GLU A 203 30.37 25.84 -22.63
N ILE A 204 29.94 24.58 -22.47
CA ILE A 204 29.45 24.08 -21.18
C ILE A 204 30.67 23.66 -20.35
N VAL A 205 30.91 24.38 -19.25
CA VAL A 205 32.07 24.21 -18.36
C VAL A 205 31.88 23.03 -17.40
N THR A 206 30.62 22.63 -17.14
CA THR A 206 30.31 21.46 -16.30
C THR A 206 30.65 20.17 -17.05
N PRO A 207 31.55 19.31 -16.54
CA PRO A 207 31.88 18.04 -17.18
C PRO A 207 30.75 17.01 -17.02
N ASP A 208 30.80 15.94 -17.82
CA ASP A 208 29.99 14.73 -17.69
C ASP A 208 28.47 14.93 -17.70
N VAL A 209 27.99 16.03 -18.31
CA VAL A 209 26.57 16.35 -18.46
C VAL A 209 26.01 15.88 -19.82
N PRO A 210 24.76 15.41 -19.89
CA PRO A 210 24.13 14.92 -21.13
C PRO A 210 23.63 16.04 -22.05
N PHE A 211 24.42 17.11 -22.21
CA PHE A 211 24.05 18.31 -22.97
C PHE A 211 25.21 18.80 -23.86
N ALA A 212 24.84 19.43 -24.97
CA ALA A 212 25.75 20.16 -25.84
C ALA A 212 25.19 21.57 -26.10
N ILE A 213 26.09 22.50 -26.38
CA ILE A 213 25.76 23.87 -26.82
C ILE A 213 26.33 24.10 -28.23
N ASP A 214 25.67 24.91 -29.04
CA ASP A 214 26.19 25.35 -30.33
C ASP A 214 26.79 26.77 -30.29
N LYS A 215 27.27 27.25 -31.44
CA LYS A 215 27.92 28.56 -31.56
C LYS A 215 26.94 29.73 -31.46
N ASP A 216 25.66 29.50 -31.76
CA ASP A 216 24.61 30.49 -31.64
C ASP A 216 24.06 30.58 -30.19
N GLY A 217 24.41 29.61 -29.33
CA GLY A 217 24.07 29.57 -27.91
C GLY A 217 22.90 28.65 -27.58
N TYR A 218 22.42 27.83 -28.50
CA TYR A 218 21.35 26.87 -28.23
C TYR A 218 21.86 25.64 -27.50
N ILE A 219 21.21 25.29 -26.39
CA ILE A 219 21.50 24.09 -25.59
C ILE A 219 20.53 22.97 -25.99
N LYS A 220 21.06 21.75 -26.14
CA LYS A 220 20.34 20.53 -26.51
C LYS A 220 20.82 19.34 -25.70
N ASN A 221 19.99 18.31 -25.51
CA ASN A 221 20.40 17.09 -24.82
C ASN A 221 20.99 16.04 -25.77
N THR A 222 22.13 15.46 -25.39
CA THR A 222 22.86 14.46 -26.20
C THR A 222 22.22 13.07 -26.08
N GLU A 223 21.62 12.73 -24.94
CA GLU A 223 20.91 11.48 -24.68
C GLU A 223 19.49 11.72 -24.14
N LYS A 224 18.66 10.67 -24.11
CA LYS A 224 17.32 10.73 -23.52
C LYS A 224 17.45 10.89 -22.00
N LEU A 225 16.98 12.03 -21.49
CA LEU A 225 17.00 12.32 -20.05
C LEU A 225 16.01 11.38 -19.30
N ASN A 226 16.27 11.12 -18.01
CA ASN A 226 15.49 10.22 -17.16
C ASN A 226 15.26 10.89 -15.79
N TYR A 227 13.99 11.08 -15.41
CA TYR A 227 13.58 11.78 -14.19
C TYR A 227 13.92 11.03 -12.89
N GLY A 228 13.98 9.70 -12.95
CA GLY A 228 14.37 8.85 -11.83
C GLY A 228 15.87 8.92 -11.54
N LYS A 229 16.72 9.15 -12.56
CA LYS A 229 18.17 9.32 -12.42
C LYS A 229 18.55 10.72 -11.94
N GLU A 230 17.97 11.77 -12.54
CA GLU A 230 18.21 13.17 -12.16
C GLU A 230 16.95 14.01 -12.46
N ARG A 231 16.57 14.87 -11.52
CA ARG A 231 15.39 15.74 -11.59
C ARG A 231 15.72 17.15 -12.05
N GLN A 232 16.96 17.63 -11.84
CA GLN A 232 17.41 18.95 -12.30
C GLN A 232 18.91 19.00 -12.60
N TYR A 233 19.25 19.25 -13.86
CA TYR A 233 20.62 19.59 -14.25
C TYR A 233 20.92 21.06 -14.00
N LYS A 234 22.14 21.33 -13.52
CA LYS A 234 22.70 22.67 -13.27
C LYS A 234 23.98 22.78 -14.11
N LEU A 235 23.89 23.45 -15.25
CA LEU A 235 25.02 23.63 -16.18
C LEU A 235 25.63 25.01 -15.95
N THR A 236 26.96 25.07 -15.89
CA THR A 236 27.75 26.31 -15.93
C THR A 236 28.19 26.52 -17.38
N VAL A 237 27.91 27.70 -17.95
CA VAL A 237 28.18 27.99 -19.36
C VAL A 237 29.03 29.26 -19.47
N THR A 238 30.11 29.18 -20.25
CA THR A 238 30.97 30.31 -20.61
C THR A 238 30.76 30.71 -22.08
N ALA A 239 31.12 31.95 -22.41
CA ALA A 239 31.23 32.44 -23.76
C ALA A 239 32.69 32.82 -24.06
N TYR A 240 33.05 32.83 -25.34
CA TYR A 240 34.30 33.39 -25.84
C TYR A 240 34.03 34.30 -27.03
N ASP A 241 34.71 35.44 -27.05
CA ASP A 241 34.75 36.31 -28.22
C ASP A 241 35.57 35.68 -29.37
N CYS A 242 35.62 36.37 -30.52
CA CYS A 242 36.47 35.97 -31.64
C CYS A 242 37.97 36.31 -31.44
N GLY A 243 38.34 37.03 -30.37
CA GLY A 243 39.70 37.19 -29.86
C GLY A 243 40.22 36.04 -28.99
N LYS A 244 39.31 35.14 -28.56
CA LYS A 244 39.47 34.07 -27.55
C LYS A 244 39.54 34.54 -26.09
N LYS A 245 39.10 35.74 -25.75
CA LYS A 245 38.88 36.11 -24.34
C LYS A 245 37.63 35.42 -23.82
N ARG A 246 37.70 35.02 -22.55
CA ARG A 246 36.65 34.28 -21.85
C ARG A 246 35.69 35.27 -21.19
N ALA A 247 34.42 34.89 -21.09
CA ALA A 247 33.40 35.62 -20.35
C ALA A 247 33.87 36.00 -18.93
N ALA A 248 33.46 37.19 -18.47
CA ALA A 248 33.85 37.74 -17.18
C ALA A 248 33.29 36.93 -15.99
N GLU A 249 32.06 36.41 -16.14
CA GLU A 249 31.41 35.48 -15.22
C GLU A 249 30.69 34.39 -16.04
N ASP A 250 30.67 33.16 -15.54
CA ASP A 250 29.91 32.06 -16.16
C ASP A 250 28.43 32.12 -15.76
N VAL A 251 27.53 31.82 -16.70
CA VAL A 251 26.09 31.79 -16.41
C VAL A 251 25.62 30.41 -15.94
N LEU A 252 24.78 30.41 -14.90
CA LEU A 252 24.12 29.20 -14.40
C LEU A 252 22.82 28.93 -15.18
N VAL A 253 22.76 27.76 -15.80
CA VAL A 253 21.59 27.24 -16.53
C VAL A 253 20.94 26.12 -15.73
N LYS A 254 19.64 26.19 -15.47
CA LYS A 254 18.88 25.15 -14.74
C LYS A 254 17.85 24.49 -15.65
N ILE A 255 18.02 23.20 -15.90
CA ILE A 255 17.11 22.39 -16.72
C ILE A 255 16.41 21.40 -15.79
N SER A 256 15.15 21.69 -15.44
CA SER A 256 14.30 20.78 -14.67
C SER A 256 13.70 19.73 -15.59
N ILE A 257 13.68 18.47 -15.15
CA ILE A 257 13.03 17.38 -15.88
C ILE A 257 11.65 17.13 -15.27
N LYS A 258 10.66 16.88 -16.12
CA LYS A 258 9.36 16.29 -15.75
C LYS A 258 9.33 14.82 -16.18
N PRO A 259 8.68 13.93 -15.41
CA PRO A 259 8.41 12.58 -15.86
C PRO A 259 7.52 12.60 -17.11
N THR A 260 7.56 11.53 -17.90
CA THR A 260 6.59 11.32 -18.98
C THR A 260 5.26 10.90 -18.34
N CYS A 261 4.17 11.57 -18.70
CA CYS A 261 2.85 11.14 -18.28
C CYS A 261 2.60 9.70 -18.76
N LYS A 262 2.12 8.84 -17.87
CA LYS A 262 1.71 7.48 -18.16
C LYS A 262 0.25 7.35 -17.75
N PRO A 263 -0.65 6.93 -18.66
CA PRO A 263 -2.06 6.83 -18.34
C PRO A 263 -2.30 5.69 -17.34
N GLY A 264 -3.21 5.91 -16.40
CA GLY A 264 -3.56 4.93 -15.38
C GLY A 264 -3.87 5.52 -14.02
N TRP A 265 -4.36 4.66 -13.13
CA TRP A 265 -4.82 5.04 -11.79
C TRP A 265 -3.72 5.61 -10.90
N GLN A 266 -3.94 6.83 -10.40
CA GLN A 266 -3.13 7.50 -9.39
C GLN A 266 -3.90 7.60 -8.07
N GLY A 267 -3.22 7.85 -6.96
CA GLY A 267 -3.87 8.13 -5.67
C GLY A 267 -4.47 6.92 -4.93
N TRP A 268 -4.09 5.70 -5.30
CA TRP A 268 -4.44 4.45 -4.60
C TRP A 268 -3.29 3.94 -3.73
N SER A 269 -3.62 3.15 -2.70
CA SER A 269 -2.65 2.51 -1.79
C SER A 269 -2.51 1.02 -2.08
N LYS A 270 -1.27 0.50 -2.16
CA LYS A 270 -1.04 -0.93 -2.42
C LYS A 270 -1.32 -1.84 -1.23
N ARG A 271 -1.09 -1.34 -0.02
CA ARG A 271 -1.48 -1.97 1.25
C ARG A 271 -2.54 -1.07 1.87
N ILE A 272 -3.65 -1.67 2.25
CA ILE A 272 -4.75 -1.06 3.02
C ILE A 272 -4.91 -1.95 4.26
N GLU A 273 -5.13 -1.37 5.42
CA GLU A 273 -5.26 -2.12 6.68
C GLU A 273 -6.70 -1.99 7.17
N TYR A 274 -7.31 -3.12 7.53
CA TYR A 274 -8.67 -3.19 8.02
C TYR A 274 -8.67 -3.66 9.47
N GLU A 275 -9.01 -2.73 10.36
CA GLU A 275 -9.21 -2.98 11.77
C GLU A 275 -10.63 -3.52 12.02
N PRO A 276 -10.77 -4.69 12.70
CA PRO A 276 -12.07 -5.27 13.03
C PRO A 276 -13.01 -4.31 13.76
N GLY A 277 -14.30 -4.35 13.41
CA GLY A 277 -15.33 -3.51 14.02
C GLY A 277 -15.46 -2.09 13.44
N THR A 278 -14.51 -1.63 12.60
CA THR A 278 -14.62 -0.33 11.91
C THR A 278 -15.76 -0.27 10.87
N GLY A 279 -16.26 -1.41 10.41
CA GLY A 279 -17.40 -1.50 9.48
C GLY A 279 -16.98 -1.31 8.03
N SER A 280 -17.30 -0.16 7.43
CA SER A 280 -17.00 0.18 6.03
C SER A 280 -15.75 1.06 5.93
N LEU A 281 -14.74 0.58 5.21
CA LEU A 281 -13.47 1.25 4.98
C LEU A 281 -13.34 1.68 3.52
N ALA A 282 -13.26 2.98 3.25
CA ALA A 282 -13.03 3.50 1.90
C ALA A 282 -11.65 3.07 1.35
N LEU A 283 -11.64 2.33 0.24
CA LEU A 283 -10.41 1.74 -0.31
C LEU A 283 -9.54 2.74 -1.06
N PHE A 284 -10.19 3.70 -1.73
CA PHE A 284 -9.54 4.50 -2.78
C PHE A 284 -9.81 6.02 -2.64
N PRO A 285 -9.73 6.63 -1.44
CA PRO A 285 -10.28 7.98 -1.19
C PRO A 285 -9.64 9.13 -1.99
N ASN A 286 -8.46 8.93 -2.59
CA ASN A 286 -7.76 9.93 -3.42
C ASN A 286 -7.61 9.49 -4.89
N ILE A 287 -8.28 8.40 -5.31
CA ILE A 287 -8.05 7.79 -6.63
C ILE A 287 -8.57 8.67 -7.76
N HIS A 288 -7.83 8.71 -8.86
CA HIS A 288 -8.21 9.40 -10.09
C HIS A 288 -7.51 8.78 -11.31
N LEU A 289 -8.15 8.87 -12.48
CA LEU A 289 -7.60 8.32 -13.73
C LEU A 289 -6.76 9.38 -14.45
N GLU A 290 -5.44 9.19 -14.51
CA GLU A 290 -4.56 10.01 -15.36
C GLU A 290 -4.70 9.56 -16.83
N THR A 291 -4.90 10.53 -17.74
CA THR A 291 -5.23 10.28 -19.15
C THR A 291 -4.23 10.88 -20.14
N CYS A 292 -3.30 11.73 -19.66
CA CYS A 292 -2.27 12.36 -20.49
C CYS A 292 -2.80 13.21 -21.66
N ASP A 293 -3.85 14.00 -21.40
CA ASP A 293 -4.53 14.91 -22.35
C ASP A 293 -5.31 14.23 -23.50
N GLU A 294 -5.47 12.90 -23.50
CA GLU A 294 -6.25 12.16 -24.51
C GLU A 294 -7.78 12.22 -24.28
N PRO A 295 -8.61 12.44 -25.32
CA PRO A 295 -10.06 12.65 -25.17
C PRO A 295 -10.87 11.34 -25.13
N ILE A 296 -11.31 10.98 -23.92
CA ILE A 296 -12.12 9.79 -23.63
C ILE A 296 -13.61 10.03 -23.96
N THR A 297 -14.32 8.97 -24.39
CA THR A 297 -15.79 8.94 -24.56
C THR A 297 -16.50 8.04 -23.57
N SER A 298 -15.85 6.99 -23.07
CA SER A 298 -16.39 6.14 -22.00
C SER A 298 -15.28 5.40 -21.26
N ILE A 299 -15.48 5.26 -19.94
CA ILE A 299 -14.62 4.51 -19.02
C ILE A 299 -15.43 3.34 -18.48
N GLN A 300 -14.87 2.14 -18.53
CA GLN A 300 -15.34 0.99 -17.78
C GLN A 300 -14.22 0.53 -16.83
N ALA A 301 -14.53 0.34 -15.55
CA ALA A 301 -13.62 -0.25 -14.58
C ALA A 301 -14.31 -1.38 -13.82
N THR A 302 -13.55 -2.38 -13.40
CA THR A 302 -14.02 -3.45 -12.51
C THR A 302 -13.04 -3.62 -11.37
N VAL A 303 -13.53 -3.47 -10.15
CA VAL A 303 -12.83 -3.80 -8.91
C VAL A 303 -13.22 -5.22 -8.51
N GLU A 304 -12.22 -6.02 -8.22
CA GLU A 304 -12.31 -7.45 -7.89
C GLU A 304 -11.59 -7.67 -6.55
N LEU A 305 -12.27 -8.32 -5.61
CA LEU A 305 -11.79 -8.68 -4.29
C LEU A 305 -11.60 -10.20 -4.25
N GLU A 306 -10.37 -10.66 -4.17
CA GLU A 306 -10.05 -12.09 -4.14
C GLU A 306 -10.31 -12.66 -2.74
N THR A 307 -11.41 -13.40 -2.61
CA THR A 307 -11.88 -14.04 -1.37
C THR A 307 -11.91 -15.58 -1.44
N ASN A 308 -11.55 -16.16 -2.58
CA ASN A 308 -11.68 -17.60 -2.88
C ASN A 308 -10.89 -18.53 -1.95
N HIS A 309 -9.88 -18.01 -1.23
CA HIS A 309 -9.09 -18.74 -0.24
C HIS A 309 -9.68 -18.73 1.18
N ILE A 310 -10.77 -18.02 1.43
CA ILE A 310 -11.45 -17.97 2.74
C ILE A 310 -12.69 -18.87 2.72
N GLY A 311 -12.65 -19.97 3.49
CA GLY A 311 -13.80 -20.85 3.74
C GLY A 311 -14.56 -21.24 2.47
N LYS A 312 -15.84 -20.86 2.40
CA LYS A 312 -16.75 -21.09 1.26
C LYS A 312 -16.72 -19.95 0.22
N GLY A 313 -15.56 -19.32 0.02
CA GLY A 313 -15.33 -18.27 -1.00
C GLY A 313 -15.50 -16.82 -0.52
N CYS A 314 -15.83 -16.59 0.75
CA CYS A 314 -15.86 -15.29 1.41
C CYS A 314 -15.87 -15.48 2.93
N ASP A 315 -15.59 -14.43 3.70
CA ASP A 315 -15.79 -14.46 5.16
C ASP A 315 -17.30 -14.61 5.51
N ARG A 316 -17.64 -15.69 6.21
CA ARG A 316 -19.01 -16.08 6.61
C ARG A 316 -19.07 -16.31 8.12
N ASP A 317 -20.26 -16.29 8.71
CA ASP A 317 -20.41 -16.72 10.11
C ASP A 317 -20.25 -18.24 10.22
N THR A 318 -19.19 -18.70 10.88
CA THR A 318 -18.76 -20.12 10.95
C THR A 318 -19.58 -20.98 11.91
N TYR A 319 -20.88 -20.70 12.06
CA TYR A 319 -21.80 -21.59 12.79
C TYR A 319 -22.17 -22.80 11.93
N SER A 320 -22.60 -23.91 12.55
CA SER A 320 -23.19 -25.04 11.84
C SER A 320 -24.40 -24.60 10.99
N GLU A 321 -24.66 -25.24 9.84
CA GLU A 321 -25.76 -24.83 8.95
C GLU A 321 -27.12 -24.88 9.68
N LYS A 322 -27.29 -25.82 10.61
CA LYS A 322 -28.48 -25.92 11.47
C LYS A 322 -28.74 -24.63 12.26
N SER A 323 -27.66 -24.03 12.76
CA SER A 323 -27.66 -22.76 13.48
C SER A 323 -27.81 -21.56 12.53
N LEU A 324 -27.15 -21.57 11.36
CA LEU A 324 -27.33 -20.52 10.34
C LEU A 324 -28.79 -20.46 9.82
N HIS A 325 -29.40 -21.61 9.53
CA HIS A 325 -30.83 -21.71 9.21
C HIS A 325 -31.68 -21.06 10.32
N ARG A 326 -31.43 -21.37 11.60
CA ARG A 326 -32.14 -20.78 12.75
C ARG A 326 -31.98 -19.25 12.79
N LEU A 327 -30.77 -18.71 12.61
CA LEU A 327 -30.52 -17.26 12.55
C LEU A 327 -31.24 -16.59 11.37
N CYS A 328 -31.33 -17.27 10.22
CA CYS A 328 -32.13 -16.85 9.07
C CYS A 328 -33.66 -17.02 9.26
N GLY A 329 -34.14 -17.38 10.45
CA GLY A 329 -35.56 -17.45 10.81
C GLY A 329 -36.24 -18.79 10.52
N VAL A 330 -35.49 -19.87 10.40
CA VAL A 330 -36.00 -21.22 10.08
C VAL A 330 -36.41 -21.98 11.34
N SER A 331 -37.65 -22.47 11.37
CA SER A 331 -38.16 -23.40 12.39
C SER A 331 -37.55 -24.80 12.26
N SER A 332 -37.45 -25.54 13.37
CA SER A 332 -36.91 -26.92 13.45
C SER A 332 -37.51 -27.92 12.45
N GLY A 333 -36.84 -29.08 12.31
CA GLY A 333 -37.22 -30.16 11.38
C GLY A 333 -36.28 -30.38 10.18
N THR A 334 -35.04 -29.90 10.26
CA THR A 334 -33.98 -30.18 9.28
C THR A 334 -33.03 -31.24 9.83
N ALA A 335 -32.69 -32.24 9.02
CA ALA A 335 -31.73 -33.30 9.33
C ALA A 335 -30.39 -33.03 8.63
N GLU A 336 -29.31 -33.01 9.41
CA GLU A 336 -27.95 -32.75 8.96
C GLU A 336 -27.24 -34.08 8.68
N LEU A 337 -26.72 -34.25 7.45
CA LEU A 337 -26.12 -35.52 7.03
C LEU A 337 -24.62 -35.56 7.24
N LEU A 338 -23.98 -34.39 7.21
CA LEU A 338 -22.57 -34.17 7.45
C LEU A 338 -22.34 -33.23 8.65
N PRO A 339 -22.80 -33.58 9.88
CA PRO A 339 -22.56 -32.79 11.08
C PRO A 339 -21.12 -33.01 11.63
N PRO A 340 -20.66 -32.12 12.54
CA PRO A 340 -19.39 -32.28 13.23
C PRO A 340 -19.24 -33.66 13.92
N PRO A 341 -18.09 -34.35 13.72
CA PRO A 341 -17.81 -35.61 14.39
C PRO A 341 -17.95 -35.51 15.91
N SER A 342 -18.80 -36.34 16.49
CA SER A 342 -19.13 -36.29 17.92
C SER A 342 -19.60 -37.66 18.43
N SER A 343 -19.80 -37.80 19.74
CA SER A 343 -20.29 -39.04 20.35
C SER A 343 -21.67 -39.48 19.85
N THR A 344 -22.48 -38.53 19.36
CA THR A 344 -23.80 -38.76 18.77
C THR A 344 -23.77 -38.80 17.23
N ALA A 345 -22.81 -38.15 16.58
CA ALA A 345 -22.57 -38.22 15.14
C ALA A 345 -21.29 -39.01 14.79
N ASN A 346 -21.31 -40.31 15.09
CA ASN A 346 -20.15 -41.19 14.85
C ASN A 346 -19.91 -41.54 13.37
N TRP A 347 -20.85 -41.26 12.47
CA TRP A 347 -20.75 -41.62 11.05
C TRP A 347 -19.83 -40.70 10.23
N THR A 348 -19.63 -39.45 10.66
CA THR A 348 -18.71 -38.50 9.98
C THR A 348 -17.26 -38.62 10.43
N VAL A 349 -16.97 -39.33 11.53
CA VAL A 349 -15.61 -39.53 12.10
C VAL A 349 -14.61 -40.12 11.10
N GLY A 350 -15.08 -40.88 10.10
CA GLY A 350 -14.24 -41.50 9.07
C GLY A 350 -14.03 -40.69 7.79
N LEU A 351 -14.54 -39.45 7.71
CA LEU A 351 -14.30 -38.55 6.58
C LEU A 351 -13.11 -37.62 6.87
N PRO A 352 -12.27 -37.30 5.87
CA PRO A 352 -11.34 -36.20 5.99
C PRO A 352 -12.12 -34.87 5.99
N THR A 353 -11.74 -33.99 6.90
CA THR A 353 -12.11 -32.57 6.86
C THR A 353 -10.88 -31.74 6.50
N ASP A 354 -11.07 -30.47 6.14
CA ASP A 354 -9.96 -29.55 6.35
C ASP A 354 -9.75 -29.32 7.87
N ASN A 355 -8.55 -28.87 8.24
CA ASN A 355 -8.15 -28.68 9.65
C ASN A 355 -8.44 -27.24 10.15
N GLY A 356 -9.29 -26.48 9.44
CA GLY A 356 -9.54 -25.07 9.70
C GLY A 356 -10.56 -24.83 10.80
N HIS A 357 -10.13 -24.84 12.06
CA HIS A 357 -10.96 -24.39 13.19
C HIS A 357 -11.43 -22.93 13.06
N ASP A 358 -10.77 -22.11 12.23
CA ASP A 358 -11.16 -20.74 11.92
C ASP A 358 -12.30 -20.60 10.90
N SER A 359 -12.67 -21.68 10.20
CA SER A 359 -13.53 -21.67 9.00
C SER A 359 -14.70 -22.67 9.07
N ASP A 360 -15.62 -22.55 8.11
CA ASP A 360 -16.75 -23.48 7.93
C ASP A 360 -16.25 -24.92 7.74
N GLN A 361 -16.87 -25.91 8.40
CA GLN A 361 -16.48 -27.31 8.27
C GLN A 361 -16.72 -27.85 6.84
N VAL A 362 -15.64 -28.25 6.18
CA VAL A 362 -15.62 -28.89 4.86
C VAL A 362 -15.26 -30.37 4.99
N PHE A 363 -15.93 -31.23 4.24
CA PHE A 363 -15.59 -32.64 4.07
C PHE A 363 -15.07 -32.92 2.66
N GLU A 364 -13.91 -33.56 2.53
CA GLU A 364 -13.32 -33.96 1.25
C GLU A 364 -13.77 -35.36 0.84
N PHE A 365 -14.02 -35.55 -0.46
CA PHE A 365 -14.35 -36.82 -1.09
C PHE A 365 -13.41 -37.04 -2.28
N ASN A 366 -12.47 -37.98 -2.16
CA ASN A 366 -11.44 -38.24 -3.16
C ASN A 366 -11.86 -39.25 -4.27
N GLY A 367 -13.14 -39.63 -4.33
CA GLY A 367 -13.65 -40.70 -5.18
C GLY A 367 -13.55 -42.12 -4.59
N THR A 368 -13.28 -42.25 -3.28
CA THR A 368 -13.33 -43.54 -2.54
C THR A 368 -14.08 -43.47 -1.21
N GLN A 369 -14.24 -42.27 -0.61
CA GLN A 369 -15.02 -42.10 0.62
C GLN A 369 -16.53 -42.07 0.34
N ALA A 370 -17.31 -42.67 1.23
CA ALA A 370 -18.76 -42.58 1.27
C ALA A 370 -19.27 -42.93 2.68
N VAL A 371 -20.38 -42.32 3.10
CA VAL A 371 -20.95 -42.54 4.44
C VAL A 371 -22.40 -42.99 4.36
N LYS A 372 -22.73 -44.04 5.13
CA LYS A 372 -24.10 -44.52 5.34
C LYS A 372 -24.73 -43.72 6.48
N ILE A 373 -25.85 -43.06 6.19
CA ILE A 373 -26.60 -42.33 7.23
C ILE A 373 -27.40 -43.36 8.07
N PRO A 374 -27.39 -43.28 9.41
CA PRO A 374 -28.15 -44.20 10.26
C PRO A 374 -29.68 -44.11 10.07
N ASP A 375 -30.35 -45.25 10.21
CA ASP A 375 -31.80 -45.34 10.20
C ASP A 375 -32.40 -44.47 11.33
N GLY A 376 -33.32 -43.56 11.00
CA GLY A 376 -33.99 -42.67 11.95
C GLY A 376 -33.50 -41.22 11.97
N ILE A 377 -32.30 -40.91 11.44
CA ILE A 377 -31.82 -39.51 11.31
C ILE A 377 -32.66 -38.73 10.27
N VAL A 378 -33.13 -39.41 9.22
CA VAL A 378 -33.84 -38.80 8.09
C VAL A 378 -35.19 -39.47 7.86
N THR A 379 -36.28 -38.81 8.30
CA THR A 379 -37.66 -39.26 8.07
C THR A 379 -38.35 -38.45 6.98
N VAL A 380 -37.89 -38.57 5.73
CA VAL A 380 -38.51 -37.89 4.58
C VAL A 380 -39.78 -38.64 4.16
N ASN A 381 -40.94 -37.98 4.25
CA ASN A 381 -42.15 -38.45 3.61
C ASN A 381 -42.12 -38.07 2.11
N LEU A 382 -41.92 -39.06 1.22
CA LEU A 382 -41.84 -38.86 -0.25
C LEU A 382 -43.15 -38.33 -0.89
N LYS A 383 -44.21 -38.12 -0.10
CA LYS A 383 -45.51 -37.55 -0.51
C LYS A 383 -45.68 -36.09 -0.09
N GLU A 384 -44.79 -35.58 0.76
CA GLU A 384 -44.74 -34.19 1.19
C GLU A 384 -43.63 -33.44 0.43
N PRO A 385 -43.74 -32.11 0.28
CA PRO A 385 -42.63 -31.32 -0.26
C PRO A 385 -41.41 -31.41 0.66
N PHE A 386 -40.21 -31.43 0.07
CA PHE A 386 -38.96 -31.47 0.82
C PHE A 386 -37.88 -30.62 0.14
N MET A 387 -36.84 -30.32 0.89
CA MET A 387 -35.69 -29.53 0.43
C MET A 387 -34.39 -30.29 0.70
N ILE A 388 -33.43 -30.16 -0.22
CA ILE A 388 -32.04 -30.56 -0.07
C ILE A 388 -31.17 -29.31 -0.22
N SER A 389 -30.28 -29.04 0.73
CA SER A 389 -29.31 -27.92 0.69
C SER A 389 -27.90 -28.49 0.82
N VAL A 390 -26.95 -27.98 0.05
CA VAL A 390 -25.53 -28.36 0.13
C VAL A 390 -24.62 -27.27 -0.45
N TRP A 391 -23.50 -27.03 0.20
CA TRP A 391 -22.38 -26.31 -0.40
C TRP A 391 -21.45 -27.31 -1.10
N MET A 392 -21.11 -27.06 -2.36
CA MET A 392 -20.25 -27.96 -3.14
C MET A 392 -19.15 -27.18 -3.84
N ARG A 393 -17.93 -27.74 -3.81
CA ARG A 393 -16.79 -27.35 -4.65
C ARG A 393 -16.32 -28.56 -5.45
N HIS A 394 -16.62 -28.57 -6.74
CA HIS A 394 -16.38 -29.68 -7.67
C HIS A 394 -15.75 -29.16 -8.96
N GLY A 395 -14.83 -29.95 -9.55
CA GLY A 395 -14.06 -29.56 -10.73
C GLY A 395 -14.56 -30.20 -12.03
N PRO A 396 -13.78 -30.11 -13.13
CA PRO A 396 -14.07 -30.87 -14.34
C PRO A 396 -13.80 -32.36 -14.09
N GLY A 397 -14.82 -33.05 -13.57
CA GLY A 397 -14.79 -34.46 -13.19
C GLY A 397 -14.74 -35.44 -14.37
N THR A 398 -14.95 -36.72 -14.08
CA THR A 398 -14.87 -37.78 -15.10
C THR A 398 -16.11 -37.81 -16.00
N LYS A 399 -16.10 -38.68 -17.02
CA LYS A 399 -17.29 -38.98 -17.83
C LYS A 399 -18.29 -39.93 -17.12
N GLU A 400 -17.99 -40.35 -15.89
CA GLU A 400 -18.83 -41.29 -15.14
C GLU A 400 -19.94 -40.55 -14.38
N LYS A 401 -20.62 -41.22 -13.45
CA LYS A 401 -21.61 -40.59 -12.55
C LYS A 401 -21.00 -40.48 -11.16
N GLU A 402 -21.06 -39.28 -10.58
CA GLU A 402 -20.41 -38.94 -9.31
C GLU A 402 -21.49 -38.47 -8.32
N THR A 403 -21.82 -39.30 -7.33
CA THR A 403 -23.06 -39.16 -6.53
C THR A 403 -22.84 -38.43 -5.21
N ILE A 404 -23.45 -37.26 -5.07
CA ILE A 404 -23.46 -36.46 -3.84
C ILE A 404 -24.32 -37.16 -2.77
N LEU A 405 -25.51 -37.61 -3.17
CA LEU A 405 -26.52 -38.19 -2.28
C LEU A 405 -27.31 -39.28 -3.01
N CYS A 406 -27.55 -40.43 -2.38
CA CYS A 406 -28.39 -41.49 -2.94
C CYS A 406 -29.18 -42.25 -1.87
N ASN A 407 -30.49 -42.40 -2.12
CA ASN A 407 -31.38 -43.30 -1.39
C ASN A 407 -31.78 -44.46 -2.31
N SER A 408 -31.45 -45.67 -1.88
CA SER A 408 -31.50 -46.89 -2.69
C SER A 408 -32.06 -48.06 -1.87
N ASP A 409 -32.50 -49.14 -2.52
CA ASP A 409 -32.82 -50.38 -1.81
C ASP A 409 -31.62 -50.91 -1.02
N LYS A 410 -31.87 -51.36 0.22
CA LYS A 410 -30.86 -51.88 1.15
C LYS A 410 -30.35 -53.27 0.74
N THR A 411 -31.21 -54.10 0.14
CA THR A 411 -30.94 -55.48 -0.33
C THR A 411 -31.64 -55.80 -1.66
N ASP A 412 -31.27 -56.92 -2.28
CA ASP A 412 -31.93 -57.63 -3.41
C ASP A 412 -32.02 -56.89 -4.76
N MET A 413 -32.04 -55.56 -4.77
CA MET A 413 -32.28 -54.74 -5.95
C MET A 413 -31.43 -53.45 -5.90
N ASN A 414 -31.25 -52.82 -7.06
CA ASN A 414 -30.53 -51.54 -7.21
C ASN A 414 -31.50 -50.40 -7.58
N ARG A 415 -32.72 -50.37 -7.03
CA ARG A 415 -33.67 -49.29 -7.35
C ARG A 415 -33.32 -48.06 -6.51
N HIS A 416 -33.01 -46.97 -7.19
CA HIS A 416 -32.83 -45.66 -6.56
C HIS A 416 -34.20 -44.99 -6.42
N HIS A 417 -34.54 -44.58 -5.20
CA HIS A 417 -35.77 -43.88 -4.83
C HIS A 417 -35.59 -42.37 -5.05
N TYR A 418 -34.46 -41.83 -4.61
CA TYR A 418 -33.97 -40.52 -5.04
C TYR A 418 -32.44 -40.47 -5.05
N SER A 419 -31.85 -39.61 -5.89
CA SER A 419 -30.41 -39.36 -5.91
C SER A 419 -30.08 -38.00 -6.52
N LEU A 420 -29.09 -37.32 -5.96
CA LEU A 420 -28.48 -36.11 -6.49
C LEU A 420 -27.05 -36.45 -6.92
N TYR A 421 -26.73 -36.28 -8.20
CA TYR A 421 -25.44 -36.66 -8.78
C TYR A 421 -24.96 -35.67 -9.84
N VAL A 422 -23.65 -35.61 -10.03
CA VAL A 422 -23.00 -34.88 -11.13
C VAL A 422 -22.69 -35.86 -12.26
N HIS A 423 -22.88 -35.41 -13.50
CA HIS A 423 -22.48 -36.15 -14.70
C HIS A 423 -22.17 -35.18 -15.84
N ASN A 424 -20.93 -35.18 -16.34
CA ASN A 424 -20.48 -34.36 -17.48
C ASN A 424 -20.86 -32.86 -17.34
N CYS A 425 -20.52 -32.27 -16.19
CA CYS A 425 -20.85 -30.88 -15.82
C CYS A 425 -22.35 -30.53 -15.92
N ARG A 426 -23.19 -31.49 -15.52
CA ARG A 426 -24.60 -31.28 -15.20
C ARG A 426 -24.85 -31.76 -13.79
N LEU A 427 -25.64 -31.00 -13.04
CA LEU A 427 -26.29 -31.50 -11.84
C LEU A 427 -27.56 -32.23 -12.27
N VAL A 428 -27.80 -33.42 -11.74
CA VAL A 428 -28.97 -34.24 -12.06
C VAL A 428 -29.61 -34.73 -10.78
N PHE A 429 -30.93 -34.51 -10.65
CA PHE A 429 -31.75 -35.04 -9.58
C PHE A 429 -32.69 -36.11 -10.12
N LEU A 430 -32.54 -37.33 -9.62
CA LEU A 430 -33.43 -38.46 -9.84
C LEU A 430 -34.40 -38.54 -8.65
N PHE A 431 -35.70 -38.64 -8.93
CA PHE A 431 -36.76 -38.84 -7.93
C PHE A 431 -37.85 -39.74 -8.49
N ARG A 432 -38.04 -40.93 -7.89
CA ARG A 432 -39.11 -41.86 -8.26
C ARG A 432 -40.12 -41.96 -7.13
N GLN A 433 -41.37 -41.65 -7.45
CA GLN A 433 -42.45 -41.79 -6.47
C GLN A 433 -42.75 -43.25 -6.12
N ASP A 434 -43.21 -43.40 -4.87
CA ASP A 434 -43.99 -44.53 -4.36
C ASP A 434 -45.06 -45.03 -5.35
N PRO A 435 -45.43 -46.32 -5.33
CA PRO A 435 -46.43 -46.88 -6.24
C PRO A 435 -47.82 -46.28 -6.04
N SER A 436 -48.18 -45.30 -6.87
CA SER A 436 -49.55 -44.81 -7.05
C SER A 436 -50.36 -45.76 -7.95
N GLU A 437 -51.68 -45.84 -7.76
CA GLU A 437 -52.57 -46.78 -8.47
C GLU A 437 -52.54 -46.66 -10.01
N GLY A 438 -52.18 -45.48 -10.53
CA GLY A 438 -52.02 -45.23 -11.98
C GLY A 438 -50.61 -45.55 -12.49
N LYS A 439 -50.52 -46.43 -13.50
CA LYS A 439 -49.29 -46.71 -14.29
C LYS A 439 -49.04 -45.65 -15.39
N THR A 440 -49.05 -44.38 -15.03
CA THR A 440 -48.67 -43.28 -15.92
C THR A 440 -47.18 -43.00 -15.82
N TYR A 441 -46.55 -42.61 -16.93
CA TYR A 441 -45.24 -41.96 -16.88
C TYR A 441 -45.33 -40.69 -16.02
N LYS A 442 -44.22 -40.37 -15.34
CA LYS A 442 -44.08 -39.20 -14.46
C LYS A 442 -42.67 -38.63 -14.60
N PRO A 443 -42.48 -37.30 -14.50
CA PRO A 443 -41.15 -36.69 -14.35
C PRO A 443 -40.33 -37.40 -13.28
N ALA A 444 -39.12 -37.80 -13.62
CA ALA A 444 -38.28 -38.65 -12.77
C ALA A 444 -36.81 -38.22 -12.73
N GLU A 445 -36.20 -37.77 -13.85
CA GLU A 445 -34.90 -37.09 -13.82
C GLU A 445 -35.03 -35.63 -14.24
N PHE A 446 -34.43 -34.75 -13.46
CA PHE A 446 -34.36 -33.30 -13.66
C PHE A 446 -32.89 -32.92 -13.87
N HIS A 447 -32.55 -32.34 -15.02
CA HIS A 447 -31.16 -32.03 -15.41
C HIS A 447 -30.93 -30.52 -15.45
N TRP A 448 -29.80 -30.04 -14.92
CA TRP A 448 -29.35 -28.65 -15.06
C TRP A 448 -27.92 -28.63 -15.62
N LYS A 449 -27.68 -27.91 -16.72
CA LYS A 449 -26.34 -27.62 -17.23
C LYS A 449 -25.87 -26.28 -16.67
N LEU A 450 -24.83 -26.30 -15.84
CA LEU A 450 -24.32 -25.16 -15.08
C LEU A 450 -22.79 -25.12 -15.20
N ASN A 451 -22.19 -23.94 -15.14
CA ASN A 451 -20.73 -23.82 -15.14
C ASN A 451 -20.17 -24.08 -13.72
N GLN A 452 -20.89 -23.55 -12.72
CA GLN A 452 -20.70 -23.69 -11.26
C GLN A 452 -20.46 -25.12 -10.77
N VAL A 453 -20.88 -26.12 -11.55
CA VAL A 453 -20.71 -27.54 -11.23
C VAL A 453 -19.29 -28.03 -11.53
N CYS A 454 -18.44 -27.27 -12.22
CA CYS A 454 -17.13 -27.73 -12.72
C CYS A 454 -15.99 -26.70 -12.76
N ASP A 455 -16.20 -25.45 -12.36
CA ASP A 455 -15.17 -24.40 -12.33
C ASP A 455 -14.20 -24.49 -11.14
N LYS A 456 -14.51 -25.34 -10.15
CA LYS A 456 -13.78 -25.53 -8.87
C LYS A 456 -14.00 -24.40 -7.84
N GLU A 457 -15.01 -23.56 -8.02
CA GLU A 457 -15.40 -22.56 -7.01
C GLU A 457 -16.43 -23.16 -6.02
N TRP A 458 -16.77 -22.40 -4.97
CA TRP A 458 -17.75 -22.80 -3.96
C TRP A 458 -19.13 -22.23 -4.32
N HIS A 459 -20.13 -23.10 -4.44
CA HIS A 459 -21.50 -22.70 -4.75
C HIS A 459 -22.51 -23.33 -3.78
N HIS A 460 -23.57 -22.57 -3.46
CA HIS A 460 -24.66 -23.01 -2.60
C HIS A 460 -25.83 -23.54 -3.42
N TYR A 461 -26.10 -24.84 -3.33
CA TYR A 461 -27.16 -25.53 -4.08
C TYR A 461 -28.34 -25.84 -3.17
N VAL A 462 -29.52 -25.32 -3.49
CA VAL A 462 -30.78 -25.64 -2.79
C VAL A 462 -31.82 -26.16 -3.76
N LEU A 463 -32.21 -27.43 -3.61
CA LEU A 463 -33.28 -28.05 -4.38
C LEU A 463 -34.58 -28.01 -3.56
N ASN A 464 -35.55 -27.22 -4.00
CA ASN A 464 -36.93 -27.29 -3.51
C ASN A 464 -37.72 -28.31 -4.37
N VAL A 465 -38.20 -29.39 -3.75
CA VAL A 465 -38.91 -30.49 -4.41
C VAL A 465 -40.40 -30.43 -4.04
N GLU A 466 -41.23 -29.96 -4.98
CA GLU A 466 -42.69 -29.94 -4.88
C GLU A 466 -43.28 -30.69 -6.07
N PHE A 467 -43.31 -32.03 -5.96
CA PHE A 467 -43.61 -32.91 -7.09
C PHE A 467 -44.97 -32.57 -7.76
N PRO A 468 -45.04 -32.42 -9.11
CA PRO A 468 -44.07 -32.85 -10.11
C PRO A 468 -42.95 -31.84 -10.46
N THR A 469 -42.92 -30.69 -9.80
CA THR A 469 -41.93 -29.63 -10.03
C THR A 469 -40.71 -29.74 -9.10
N VAL A 470 -39.54 -29.37 -9.62
CA VAL A 470 -38.31 -29.21 -8.83
C VAL A 470 -37.65 -27.92 -9.26
N THR A 471 -37.37 -27.03 -8.30
CA THR A 471 -36.67 -25.77 -8.52
C THR A 471 -35.32 -25.84 -7.85
N LEU A 472 -34.26 -25.69 -8.64
CA LEU A 472 -32.90 -25.52 -8.12
C LEU A 472 -32.64 -24.02 -7.91
N TYR A 473 -32.02 -23.69 -6.79
CA TYR A 473 -31.33 -22.43 -6.59
C TYR A 473 -29.82 -22.68 -6.54
N VAL A 474 -29.05 -21.82 -7.20
CA VAL A 474 -27.59 -21.75 -7.08
C VAL A 474 -27.27 -20.31 -6.72
N ASP A 475 -26.64 -20.08 -5.57
CA ASP A 475 -26.27 -18.75 -5.06
C ASP A 475 -27.47 -17.76 -5.06
N GLY A 476 -28.63 -18.28 -4.65
CA GLY A 476 -29.92 -17.56 -4.63
C GLY A 476 -30.60 -17.33 -5.98
N ILE A 477 -29.96 -17.64 -7.11
CA ILE A 477 -30.52 -17.55 -8.46
C ILE A 477 -31.26 -18.87 -8.77
N SER A 478 -32.53 -18.77 -9.22
CA SER A 478 -33.35 -19.93 -9.58
C SER A 478 -33.08 -20.43 -11.00
N TYR A 479 -32.95 -21.75 -11.16
CA TYR A 479 -32.73 -22.43 -12.44
C TYR A 479 -33.80 -23.51 -12.69
N ASP A 480 -34.47 -23.41 -13.84
CA ASP A 480 -35.43 -24.42 -14.30
C ASP A 480 -34.72 -25.66 -14.90
N PRO A 481 -35.21 -26.89 -14.66
CA PRO A 481 -34.58 -28.10 -15.18
C PRO A 481 -34.86 -28.31 -16.67
N PHE A 482 -33.82 -28.57 -17.46
CA PHE A 482 -33.92 -28.96 -18.85
C PHE A 482 -32.73 -29.83 -19.32
N PRO A 483 -32.95 -31.02 -19.91
CA PRO A 483 -34.25 -31.69 -20.10
C PRO A 483 -34.82 -32.28 -18.80
N VAL A 484 -36.09 -32.64 -18.82
CA VAL A 484 -36.75 -33.49 -17.82
C VAL A 484 -37.08 -34.82 -18.49
N THR A 485 -36.75 -35.94 -17.84
CA THR A 485 -37.02 -37.29 -18.34
C THR A 485 -38.10 -37.96 -17.50
N GLU A 486 -39.06 -38.62 -18.14
CA GLU A 486 -40.12 -39.37 -17.47
C GLU A 486 -39.77 -40.86 -17.31
N ASP A 487 -40.17 -41.46 -16.18
CA ASP A 487 -40.00 -42.89 -15.87
C ASP A 487 -41.31 -43.45 -15.27
N TYR A 488 -41.35 -44.77 -15.05
CA TYR A 488 -42.42 -45.43 -14.31
C TYR A 488 -42.24 -45.30 -12.78
N PRO A 489 -43.33 -45.17 -12.01
CA PRO A 489 -43.29 -45.30 -10.54
C PRO A 489 -42.73 -46.66 -10.10
N LEU A 490 -42.07 -46.68 -8.93
CA LEU A 490 -41.48 -47.90 -8.39
C LEU A 490 -42.56 -48.96 -8.11
N HIS A 491 -42.22 -50.23 -8.34
CA HIS A 491 -43.12 -51.34 -8.02
C HIS A 491 -43.19 -51.59 -6.50
N PRO A 492 -44.36 -51.96 -5.94
CA PRO A 492 -44.52 -52.19 -4.51
C PRO A 492 -43.53 -53.24 -3.97
N SER A 493 -42.80 -52.86 -2.92
CA SER A 493 -41.75 -53.66 -2.30
C SER A 493 -41.74 -53.46 -0.79
N LYS A 494 -41.33 -54.48 -0.04
CA LYS A 494 -41.10 -54.39 1.42
C LYS A 494 -39.61 -54.38 1.78
N ILE A 495 -38.79 -53.89 0.87
CA ILE A 495 -37.33 -53.75 1.05
C ILE A 495 -37.11 -52.41 1.74
N GLU A 496 -36.29 -52.38 2.79
CA GLU A 496 -35.83 -51.14 3.43
C GLU A 496 -34.94 -50.34 2.46
N THR A 497 -34.81 -49.03 2.69
CA THR A 497 -33.84 -48.21 1.93
C THR A 497 -32.57 -47.92 2.74
N GLN A 498 -31.50 -47.59 2.03
CA GLN A 498 -30.24 -47.10 2.56
C GLN A 498 -29.98 -45.72 1.97
N LEU A 499 -29.79 -44.73 2.84
CA LEU A 499 -29.29 -43.41 2.48
C LEU A 499 -27.75 -43.38 2.56
N VAL A 500 -27.12 -42.81 1.55
CA VAL A 500 -25.65 -42.67 1.41
C VAL A 500 -25.30 -41.27 0.92
N VAL A 501 -24.19 -40.74 1.45
CA VAL A 501 -23.52 -39.51 0.99
C VAL A 501 -22.17 -39.85 0.37
N GLY A 502 -21.80 -39.19 -0.72
CA GLY A 502 -20.53 -39.36 -1.42
C GLY A 502 -20.42 -40.58 -2.34
N ALA A 503 -21.43 -41.46 -2.36
CA ALA A 503 -21.60 -42.55 -3.32
C ALA A 503 -23.06 -43.02 -3.36
N CYS A 504 -23.35 -44.07 -4.14
CA CYS A 504 -24.64 -44.74 -4.17
C CYS A 504 -24.52 -46.25 -3.91
N TRP A 505 -25.32 -46.75 -2.96
CA TRP A 505 -25.35 -48.17 -2.59
C TRP A 505 -26.09 -49.02 -3.63
N GLN A 506 -25.55 -50.19 -3.93
CA GLN A 506 -26.12 -51.15 -4.89
C GLN A 506 -26.64 -52.37 -4.11
N GLY A 507 -27.88 -52.32 -3.62
CA GLY A 507 -28.45 -53.34 -2.71
C GLY A 507 -28.47 -54.78 -3.25
N GLY A 508 -28.50 -54.99 -4.57
CA GLY A 508 -28.38 -56.30 -5.20
C GLY A 508 -26.96 -56.86 -5.25
N GLU A 509 -25.93 -56.02 -5.09
CA GLU A 509 -24.50 -56.39 -5.13
C GLU A 509 -23.75 -56.06 -3.83
N LEU A 510 -24.42 -55.42 -2.87
CA LEU A 510 -23.96 -55.06 -1.53
C LEU A 510 -22.64 -54.26 -1.50
N HIS A 511 -22.42 -53.38 -2.49
CA HIS A 511 -21.25 -52.51 -2.59
C HIS A 511 -21.63 -51.03 -2.86
N MET A 512 -20.64 -50.14 -2.75
CA MET A 512 -20.75 -48.71 -3.08
C MET A 512 -20.23 -48.45 -4.50
N ALA A 513 -20.97 -47.70 -5.29
CA ALA A 513 -20.59 -47.27 -6.64
C ALA A 513 -20.84 -45.77 -6.84
N GLN A 514 -20.37 -45.20 -7.95
CA GLN A 514 -20.62 -43.80 -8.34
C GLN A 514 -20.12 -42.80 -7.27
N PHE A 515 -18.89 -43.00 -6.80
CA PHE A 515 -18.25 -42.13 -5.79
C PHE A 515 -18.07 -40.70 -6.30
N PHE A 516 -18.17 -39.72 -5.40
CA PHE A 516 -18.02 -38.30 -5.66
C PHE A 516 -16.55 -37.83 -5.53
N ARG A 517 -16.11 -36.91 -6.40
CA ARG A 517 -14.77 -36.28 -6.36
C ARG A 517 -14.85 -34.77 -6.17
N GLY A 518 -14.79 -34.32 -4.93
CA GLY A 518 -14.89 -32.90 -4.60
C GLY A 518 -14.99 -32.64 -3.11
N ASN A 519 -15.51 -31.46 -2.76
CA ASN A 519 -15.70 -31.04 -1.38
C ASN A 519 -17.19 -30.78 -1.16
N LEU A 520 -17.73 -31.24 -0.02
CA LEU A 520 -19.10 -30.97 0.41
C LEU A 520 -19.05 -30.34 1.81
N ALA A 521 -19.91 -29.36 2.02
CA ALA A 521 -20.16 -28.79 3.34
C ALA A 521 -21.67 -28.60 3.54
N GLY A 522 -22.15 -28.75 4.78
CA GLY A 522 -23.51 -28.35 5.11
C GLY A 522 -24.65 -29.14 4.44
N LEU A 523 -24.44 -30.43 4.14
CA LEU A 523 -25.44 -31.25 3.46
C LEU A 523 -26.65 -31.53 4.37
N MET A 524 -27.79 -30.97 4.00
CA MET A 524 -29.02 -30.90 4.78
C MET A 524 -30.23 -31.44 4.00
N ILE A 525 -31.17 -32.10 4.70
CA ILE A 525 -32.49 -32.46 4.17
C ILE A 525 -33.60 -32.00 5.12
N ARG A 526 -34.67 -31.42 4.58
CA ARG A 526 -35.85 -30.97 5.33
C ARG A 526 -37.14 -31.51 4.72
N SER A 527 -38.03 -32.11 5.51
CA SER A 527 -39.32 -32.63 5.04
C SER A 527 -40.50 -31.75 5.48
N GLY A 528 -41.62 -31.80 4.76
CA GLY A 528 -42.87 -31.10 5.07
C GLY A 528 -42.92 -29.61 4.71
N LYS A 529 -41.79 -28.98 4.38
CA LYS A 529 -41.71 -27.53 4.10
C LYS A 529 -40.55 -27.19 3.16
N LEU A 530 -40.88 -26.47 2.08
CA LEU A 530 -39.92 -25.87 1.15
C LEU A 530 -39.22 -24.66 1.79
N GLU A 531 -38.01 -24.36 1.32
CA GLU A 531 -37.27 -23.20 1.84
C GLU A 531 -37.61 -21.91 1.09
N ASN A 532 -37.74 -20.81 1.85
CA ASN A 532 -38.13 -19.50 1.32
C ASN A 532 -36.91 -18.82 0.67
N LYS A 533 -37.08 -18.16 -0.48
CA LYS A 533 -36.02 -17.37 -1.11
C LYS A 533 -35.34 -16.39 -0.12
N LYS A 534 -36.07 -15.76 0.81
CA LYS A 534 -35.45 -14.91 1.85
C LYS A 534 -34.44 -15.64 2.75
N VAL A 535 -34.69 -16.93 3.03
CA VAL A 535 -33.78 -17.77 3.82
C VAL A 535 -32.59 -18.19 2.97
N ILE A 536 -32.82 -18.63 1.73
CA ILE A 536 -31.75 -18.96 0.78
C ILE A 536 -30.83 -17.75 0.59
N ASP A 537 -31.42 -16.56 0.40
CA ASP A 537 -30.70 -15.29 0.29
C ASP A 537 -29.85 -15.00 1.54
N CYS A 538 -30.41 -15.18 2.73
CA CYS A 538 -29.68 -15.05 4.00
C CYS A 538 -28.54 -16.08 4.14
N LEU A 539 -28.73 -17.32 3.67
CA LEU A 539 -27.75 -18.40 3.78
C LEU A 539 -26.57 -18.26 2.82
N TYR A 540 -26.73 -17.67 1.63
CA TYR A 540 -25.61 -17.45 0.70
C TYR A 540 -24.94 -16.06 0.83
N THR A 541 -25.65 -15.03 1.32
CA THR A 541 -25.09 -13.65 1.42
C THR A 541 -23.79 -13.64 2.25
N CYS A 542 -22.71 -13.06 1.72
CA CYS A 542 -21.44 -12.92 2.42
C CYS A 542 -21.50 -11.84 3.53
N LYS A 543 -20.64 -11.94 4.54
CA LYS A 543 -20.46 -10.87 5.54
C LYS A 543 -19.37 -9.88 5.17
N GLU A 544 -18.46 -10.31 4.30
CA GLU A 544 -17.39 -9.57 3.65
C GLU A 544 -17.76 -9.23 2.20
N GLY A 545 -17.41 -8.03 1.72
CA GLY A 545 -17.61 -7.64 0.33
C GLY A 545 -17.17 -6.21 -0.01
N LEU A 546 -17.39 -5.82 -1.27
CA LEU A 546 -17.27 -4.45 -1.76
C LEU A 546 -18.63 -3.73 -1.65
N ASP A 547 -18.68 -2.66 -0.86
CA ASP A 547 -19.84 -1.76 -0.75
C ASP A 547 -19.56 -0.42 -1.45
N LEU A 548 -20.58 0.15 -2.08
CA LEU A 548 -20.50 1.40 -2.83
C LEU A 548 -21.58 2.37 -2.33
N GLN A 549 -21.19 3.29 -1.46
CA GLN A 549 -22.11 4.22 -0.81
C GLN A 549 -22.39 5.42 -1.71
N ILE A 550 -23.30 5.23 -2.67
CA ILE A 550 -23.70 6.25 -3.64
C ILE A 550 -24.52 7.35 -2.94
N ALA A 551 -23.88 8.47 -2.61
CA ALA A 551 -24.57 9.68 -2.17
C ALA A 551 -25.51 10.21 -3.27
N ASP A 552 -26.60 10.86 -2.84
CA ASP A 552 -27.78 11.11 -3.66
C ASP A 552 -27.49 11.97 -4.92
N GLY A 553 -27.34 11.29 -6.07
CA GLY A 553 -27.03 11.90 -7.36
C GLY A 553 -25.74 11.42 -8.04
N ILE A 554 -24.80 10.79 -7.32
CA ILE A 554 -23.50 10.35 -7.91
C ILE A 554 -23.72 9.31 -9.03
N GLY A 555 -24.64 8.36 -8.85
CA GLY A 555 -24.97 7.33 -9.86
C GLY A 555 -25.74 7.83 -11.10
N LYS A 556 -26.02 9.14 -11.26
CA LYS A 556 -26.80 9.64 -12.41
C LYS A 556 -25.94 9.71 -13.68
N GLY A 557 -26.10 8.69 -14.52
CA GLY A 557 -25.43 8.54 -15.82
C GLY A 557 -24.57 7.28 -15.94
N MET A 558 -24.30 6.61 -14.81
CA MET A 558 -23.35 5.50 -14.71
C MET A 558 -24.08 4.17 -14.54
N LYS A 559 -23.65 3.12 -15.24
CA LYS A 559 -24.09 1.74 -14.98
C LYS A 559 -23.23 1.14 -13.89
N ILE A 560 -23.86 0.37 -13.01
CA ILE A 560 -23.24 -0.19 -11.81
C ILE A 560 -23.73 -1.63 -11.71
N ASN A 561 -22.79 -2.57 -11.72
CA ASN A 561 -23.06 -4.00 -11.70
C ASN A 561 -22.26 -4.63 -10.57
N VAL A 562 -22.95 -5.30 -9.64
CA VAL A 562 -22.35 -5.94 -8.46
C VAL A 562 -22.67 -7.43 -8.48
N ASN A 563 -21.69 -8.27 -8.19
CA ASN A 563 -21.87 -9.72 -8.02
C ASN A 563 -22.75 -10.01 -6.77
N PRO A 564 -23.68 -10.99 -6.79
CA PRO A 564 -24.37 -11.47 -5.59
C PRO A 564 -23.46 -11.78 -4.38
N SER A 565 -22.21 -12.20 -4.60
CA SER A 565 -21.20 -12.40 -3.53
C SER A 565 -20.61 -11.10 -2.95
N GLN A 566 -20.89 -9.94 -3.58
CA GLN A 566 -20.23 -8.66 -3.37
C GLN A 566 -18.71 -8.63 -3.60
N SER A 567 -18.09 -9.71 -4.13
CA SER A 567 -16.64 -9.74 -4.41
C SER A 567 -16.24 -9.04 -5.72
N THR A 568 -17.19 -8.59 -6.54
CA THR A 568 -16.90 -7.90 -7.81
C THR A 568 -17.85 -6.72 -8.03
N LEU A 569 -17.28 -5.56 -8.38
CA LEU A 569 -18.01 -4.32 -8.64
C LEU A 569 -17.53 -3.67 -9.94
N SER A 570 -18.39 -3.61 -10.95
CA SER A 570 -18.13 -2.97 -12.24
C SER A 570 -18.87 -1.64 -12.38
N LEU A 571 -18.16 -0.61 -12.87
CA LEU A 571 -18.65 0.73 -13.16
C LEU A 571 -18.46 1.06 -14.65
N GLU A 572 -19.46 1.65 -15.30
CA GLU A 572 -19.37 2.12 -16.69
C GLU A 572 -19.99 3.52 -16.82
N GLY A 573 -19.22 4.51 -17.27
CA GLY A 573 -19.66 5.90 -17.38
C GLY A 573 -18.99 6.69 -18.51
N ASP A 574 -19.40 7.95 -18.65
CA ASP A 574 -18.95 8.94 -19.64
C ASP A 574 -18.32 10.20 -18.99
N ASP A 575 -18.86 10.64 -17.85
CA ASP A 575 -18.37 11.77 -17.06
C ASP A 575 -17.24 11.34 -16.09
N MET A 576 -15.99 11.68 -16.43
CA MET A 576 -14.79 11.34 -15.65
C MET A 576 -14.81 11.91 -14.22
N ASP A 577 -15.30 13.14 -14.04
CA ASP A 577 -15.42 13.79 -12.72
C ASP A 577 -16.40 13.05 -11.80
N ARG A 578 -17.39 12.32 -12.34
CA ARG A 578 -18.29 11.43 -11.58
C ARG A 578 -17.71 10.03 -11.42
N PHE A 579 -16.99 9.54 -12.42
CA PHE A 579 -16.37 8.21 -12.39
C PHE A 579 -15.34 8.12 -11.26
N ASP A 580 -14.41 9.08 -11.19
CA ASP A 580 -13.41 9.15 -10.11
C ASP A 580 -14.07 9.28 -8.74
N LYS A 581 -15.12 10.11 -8.61
CA LYS A 581 -15.87 10.24 -7.35
C LYS A 581 -16.56 8.95 -6.93
N ALA A 582 -17.07 8.14 -7.86
CA ALA A 582 -17.64 6.84 -7.52
C ALA A 582 -16.56 5.83 -7.12
N MET A 583 -15.41 5.80 -7.82
CA MET A 583 -14.25 5.00 -7.42
C MET A 583 -13.77 5.35 -6.00
N GLN A 584 -13.78 6.64 -5.63
CA GLN A 584 -13.44 7.12 -4.27
C GLN A 584 -14.42 6.68 -3.18
N HIS A 585 -15.67 6.32 -3.54
CA HIS A 585 -16.70 5.82 -2.62
C HIS A 585 -16.80 4.28 -2.60
N ILE A 586 -15.90 3.57 -3.30
CA ILE A 586 -15.78 2.11 -3.15
C ILE A 586 -15.13 1.82 -1.80
N SER A 587 -15.80 1.00 -1.01
CA SER A 587 -15.37 0.57 0.32
C SER A 587 -15.30 -0.94 0.41
N TYR A 588 -14.42 -1.44 1.28
CA TYR A 588 -14.51 -2.79 1.79
C TYR A 588 -15.34 -2.78 3.06
N LEU A 589 -16.28 -3.70 3.14
CA LEU A 589 -17.15 -3.91 4.30
C LEU A 589 -16.92 -5.33 4.80
N ASN A 590 -16.62 -5.47 6.09
CA ASN A 590 -16.83 -6.73 6.80
C ASN A 590 -17.79 -6.48 7.96
N SER A 591 -18.80 -7.33 8.06
CA SER A 591 -19.88 -7.24 9.06
C SER A 591 -19.84 -8.35 10.11
N ARG A 592 -18.78 -9.18 10.10
CA ARG A 592 -18.46 -10.06 11.24
C ARG A 592 -17.86 -9.24 12.37
N GLN A 593 -18.22 -9.59 13.61
CA GLN A 593 -17.59 -9.03 14.82
C GLN A 593 -16.15 -9.54 14.97
N PHE A 594 -15.90 -10.80 14.61
CA PHE A 594 -14.57 -11.41 14.53
C PHE A 594 -14.33 -11.84 13.07
N PRO A 595 -13.87 -10.92 12.20
CA PRO A 595 -13.54 -11.25 10.81
C PRO A 595 -12.35 -12.21 10.75
N THR A 596 -12.28 -13.02 9.68
CA THR A 596 -11.16 -13.93 9.47
C THR A 596 -9.91 -13.15 9.05
N PRO A 597 -8.82 -13.13 9.83
CA PRO A 597 -7.64 -12.33 9.52
C PRO A 597 -6.97 -12.75 8.21
N GLY A 598 -6.06 -11.90 7.72
CA GLY A 598 -5.22 -12.21 6.56
C GLY A 598 -5.41 -11.29 5.38
N ILE A 599 -4.75 -11.65 4.28
CA ILE A 599 -4.68 -10.83 3.06
C ILE A 599 -5.92 -11.09 2.20
N ARG A 600 -6.56 -10.02 1.69
CA ARG A 600 -7.50 -10.04 0.57
C ARG A 600 -6.87 -9.30 -0.60
N ARG A 601 -6.72 -9.92 -1.77
CA ARG A 601 -6.12 -9.24 -2.92
C ARG A 601 -7.17 -8.35 -3.57
N LEU A 602 -6.77 -7.15 -3.99
CA LEU A 602 -7.60 -6.20 -4.72
C LEU A 602 -7.03 -6.02 -6.11
N LYS A 603 -7.90 -6.12 -7.12
CA LYS A 603 -7.53 -5.91 -8.51
C LYS A 603 -8.46 -4.90 -9.16
N ILE A 604 -7.90 -3.87 -9.79
CA ILE A 604 -8.67 -2.95 -10.65
C ILE A 604 -8.27 -3.22 -12.09
N THR A 605 -9.24 -3.63 -12.91
CA THR A 605 -9.11 -3.67 -14.36
C THR A 605 -9.88 -2.52 -14.98
N SER A 606 -9.43 -1.99 -16.12
CA SER A 606 -10.10 -0.85 -16.77
C SER A 606 -9.95 -0.87 -18.29
N ASN A 607 -10.99 -0.42 -18.98
CA ASN A 607 -11.07 -0.31 -20.43
C ASN A 607 -11.59 1.09 -20.80
N VAL A 608 -10.92 1.75 -21.73
CA VAL A 608 -11.14 3.17 -22.06
C VAL A 608 -11.35 3.32 -23.56
N LYS A 609 -12.49 3.90 -23.93
CA LYS A 609 -12.87 4.18 -25.32
C LYS A 609 -12.66 5.65 -25.64
N CYS A 610 -12.22 5.93 -26.87
CA CYS A 610 -12.13 7.29 -27.41
C CYS A 610 -13.19 7.53 -28.50
N PHE A 611 -13.04 8.61 -29.27
CA PHE A 611 -13.99 9.12 -30.25
C PHE A 611 -14.43 8.12 -31.35
N ASN A 612 -13.66 7.04 -31.59
CA ASN A 612 -13.97 6.00 -32.57
C ASN A 612 -14.70 4.77 -31.96
N GLU A 613 -15.07 4.79 -30.68
CA GLU A 613 -15.51 3.63 -29.86
C GLU A 613 -14.45 2.51 -29.64
N GLU A 614 -13.34 2.56 -30.38
CA GLU A 614 -12.16 1.70 -30.21
C GLU A 614 -11.39 2.01 -28.90
N ALA A 615 -10.70 1.00 -28.38
CA ALA A 615 -9.83 1.12 -27.23
C ALA A 615 -8.53 1.83 -27.61
N CYS A 616 -8.36 3.05 -27.12
CA CYS A 616 -7.29 3.97 -27.50
C CYS A 616 -6.11 3.99 -26.53
N ILE A 617 -6.36 3.70 -25.25
CA ILE A 617 -5.39 3.82 -24.16
C ILE A 617 -5.35 2.51 -23.40
N ALA A 618 -4.17 1.89 -23.30
CA ALA A 618 -3.95 0.74 -22.44
C ALA A 618 -3.73 1.22 -20.99
N ILE A 619 -4.77 1.08 -20.15
CA ILE A 619 -4.66 1.32 -18.71
C ILE A 619 -4.06 0.07 -18.05
N PRO A 620 -2.92 0.17 -17.32
CA PRO A 620 -2.40 -0.96 -16.57
C PRO A 620 -3.36 -1.34 -15.44
N PHE A 621 -3.48 -2.64 -15.17
CA PHE A 621 -4.25 -3.11 -14.02
C PHE A 621 -3.53 -2.75 -12.71
N VAL A 622 -4.31 -2.55 -11.65
CA VAL A 622 -3.83 -2.21 -10.31
C VAL A 622 -3.93 -3.45 -9.44
N ASP A 623 -2.79 -3.89 -8.88
CA ASP A 623 -2.73 -4.94 -7.86
C ASP A 623 -2.44 -4.33 -6.48
N GLY A 624 -3.44 -4.37 -5.60
CA GLY A 624 -3.35 -4.01 -4.19
C GLY A 624 -3.74 -5.17 -3.26
N TYR A 625 -3.76 -4.93 -1.96
CA TYR A 625 -4.37 -5.83 -0.99
C TYR A 625 -4.85 -5.11 0.26
N ILE A 626 -5.87 -5.69 0.88
CA ILE A 626 -6.35 -5.38 2.22
C ILE A 626 -5.71 -6.39 3.17
N MET A 627 -5.19 -5.89 4.29
CA MET A 627 -4.70 -6.68 5.41
C MET A 627 -5.75 -6.62 6.51
N VAL A 628 -6.58 -7.66 6.64
CA VAL A 628 -7.51 -7.81 7.75
C VAL A 628 -6.69 -8.17 8.99
N LEU A 629 -6.65 -7.27 9.96
CA LEU A 629 -5.92 -7.45 11.21
C LEU A 629 -6.60 -8.53 12.08
N GLN A 630 -5.86 -9.13 13.00
CA GLN A 630 -6.41 -10.13 13.92
C GLN A 630 -7.40 -9.44 14.89
N PRO A 631 -8.65 -9.92 15.00
CA PRO A 631 -9.57 -9.41 16.00
C PRO A 631 -9.17 -9.87 17.40
N GLU A 632 -9.51 -9.06 18.39
CA GLU A 632 -9.39 -9.40 19.81
C GLU A 632 -10.35 -10.55 20.13
N GLU A 633 -9.83 -11.70 20.55
CA GLU A 633 -10.60 -12.96 20.65
C GLU A 633 -11.49 -13.01 21.92
N PRO A 634 -12.74 -13.50 21.82
CA PRO A 634 -13.67 -13.54 22.94
C PRO A 634 -13.34 -14.65 23.95
N LYS A 635 -13.15 -14.27 25.21
CA LYS A 635 -12.87 -15.23 26.28
C LYS A 635 -14.14 -15.63 27.03
N ILE A 636 -14.74 -16.74 26.61
CA ILE A 636 -15.92 -17.34 27.27
C ILE A 636 -15.50 -17.92 28.64
N SER A 637 -16.13 -17.45 29.70
CA SER A 637 -15.81 -17.77 31.09
C SER A 637 -17.02 -18.35 31.83
N LEU A 638 -16.91 -19.62 32.23
CA LEU A 638 -17.87 -20.33 33.08
C LEU A 638 -17.44 -20.25 34.56
N SER A 639 -18.34 -19.74 35.40
CA SER A 639 -18.12 -19.59 36.85
C SER A 639 -19.36 -19.99 37.66
N GLY A 640 -19.23 -20.24 38.96
CA GLY A 640 -20.34 -20.67 39.83
C GLY A 640 -19.89 -21.64 40.93
N ILE A 641 -20.85 -22.25 41.62
CA ILE A 641 -20.58 -23.30 42.62
C ILE A 641 -20.07 -24.57 41.92
N ASN A 642 -18.82 -24.94 42.20
CA ASN A 642 -18.12 -26.10 41.60
C ASN A 642 -17.97 -27.30 42.55
N HIS A 643 -18.31 -27.16 43.83
CA HIS A 643 -18.31 -28.24 44.82
C HIS A 643 -19.50 -28.08 45.74
N PHE A 644 -20.30 -29.14 45.90
CA PHE A 644 -21.36 -29.15 46.91
C PHE A 644 -21.73 -30.57 47.34
N ALA A 645 -22.45 -30.66 48.46
CA ALA A 645 -22.97 -31.93 48.98
C ALA A 645 -24.49 -31.88 49.19
N ARG A 646 -25.15 -33.04 49.09
CA ARG A 646 -26.59 -33.25 49.35
C ARG A 646 -26.83 -34.59 50.04
N SER A 647 -28.00 -34.77 50.64
CA SER A 647 -28.40 -36.05 51.24
C SER A 647 -28.68 -37.11 50.18
N ALA A 648 -28.41 -38.38 50.51
CA ALA A 648 -28.76 -39.53 49.67
C ALA A 648 -30.21 -39.47 49.15
N SER A 649 -31.16 -39.11 50.02
CA SER A 649 -32.58 -38.95 49.71
C SER A 649 -32.93 -37.89 48.65
N GLU A 650 -32.05 -36.92 48.36
CA GLU A 650 -32.29 -35.91 47.33
C GLU A 650 -31.97 -36.44 45.91
N PHE A 651 -30.96 -37.30 45.78
CA PHE A 651 -30.62 -37.95 44.51
C PHE A 651 -31.62 -39.03 44.10
N GLU A 652 -32.18 -39.74 45.08
CA GLU A 652 -33.21 -40.77 44.90
C GLU A 652 -34.62 -40.18 44.68
N SER A 653 -34.76 -38.87 44.92
CA SER A 653 -36.01 -38.12 44.75
C SER A 653 -36.50 -38.08 43.29
N PRO A 654 -37.78 -37.74 43.02
CA PRO A 654 -38.27 -37.48 41.67
C PRO A 654 -37.82 -36.13 41.08
N GLU A 655 -37.20 -35.24 41.86
CA GLU A 655 -36.75 -33.91 41.40
C GLU A 655 -35.24 -33.85 41.11
N GLY A 656 -34.50 -34.86 41.58
CA GLY A 656 -33.04 -34.94 41.47
C GLY A 656 -32.30 -33.73 42.07
N VAL A 657 -31.02 -33.65 41.78
CA VAL A 657 -30.11 -32.61 42.29
C VAL A 657 -29.66 -31.74 41.12
N SER A 658 -29.90 -30.42 41.18
CA SER A 658 -29.41 -29.48 40.17
C SER A 658 -27.89 -29.43 40.17
N LEU A 659 -27.27 -29.63 39.01
CA LEU A 659 -25.82 -29.61 38.84
C LEU A 659 -25.24 -28.19 38.80
N PHE A 660 -25.98 -27.25 38.21
CA PHE A 660 -25.48 -25.91 37.85
C PHE A 660 -26.34 -24.76 38.41
N PRO A 661 -26.78 -24.79 39.70
CA PRO A 661 -27.82 -23.88 40.21
C PRO A 661 -27.40 -22.39 40.29
N GLU A 662 -26.10 -22.11 40.29
CA GLU A 662 -25.52 -20.75 40.35
C GLU A 662 -24.43 -20.56 39.28
N LEU A 663 -24.58 -21.23 38.12
CA LEU A 663 -23.70 -21.05 36.97
C LEU A 663 -23.85 -19.63 36.40
N ARG A 664 -22.73 -19.03 35.98
CA ARG A 664 -22.66 -17.81 35.18
C ARG A 664 -21.77 -17.97 33.97
N ILE A 665 -22.24 -17.42 32.85
CA ILE A 665 -21.57 -17.42 31.54
C ILE A 665 -21.32 -15.96 31.16
N ILE A 666 -20.06 -15.56 31.15
CA ILE A 666 -19.63 -14.20 30.75
C ILE A 666 -18.63 -14.35 29.62
N SER A 667 -18.72 -13.52 28.59
CA SER A 667 -17.69 -13.41 27.56
C SER A 667 -17.04 -12.02 27.65
N THR A 668 -15.72 -11.96 27.54
CA THR A 668 -14.96 -10.71 27.65
C THR A 668 -13.95 -10.57 26.52
N ILE A 669 -13.82 -9.36 25.98
CA ILE A 669 -12.67 -8.96 25.15
C ILE A 669 -11.68 -8.19 26.02
N THR A 670 -10.39 -8.44 25.86
CA THR A 670 -9.32 -7.64 26.47
C THR A 670 -8.78 -6.62 25.48
N ARG A 671 -8.87 -5.34 25.84
CA ARG A 671 -8.45 -4.18 25.05
C ARG A 671 -7.23 -3.49 25.62
N GLU A 672 -6.26 -3.25 24.76
CA GLU A 672 -5.13 -2.34 25.03
C GLU A 672 -5.61 -0.91 24.78
N VAL A 673 -5.74 -0.13 25.85
CA VAL A 673 -6.14 1.28 25.78
C VAL A 673 -4.89 2.14 25.83
N GLU A 674 -4.55 2.80 24.73
CA GLU A 674 -3.52 3.84 24.73
C GLU A 674 -3.89 4.95 25.74
N PRO A 675 -2.96 5.43 26.58
CA PRO A 675 -3.25 6.45 27.58
C PRO A 675 -3.49 7.81 26.91
N GLU A 676 -4.74 8.28 26.86
CA GLU A 676 -5.08 9.66 26.49
C GLU A 676 -4.50 10.67 27.52
N GLY A 677 -3.22 11.03 27.36
CA GLY A 677 -2.47 11.85 28.30
C GLY A 677 -1.29 12.58 27.67
N ASP A 678 -1.56 13.72 27.03
CA ASP A 678 -0.55 14.64 26.48
C ASP A 678 0.12 15.45 27.61
N GLY A 679 0.90 14.76 28.47
CA GLY A 679 1.49 15.35 29.68
C GLY A 679 2.72 14.60 30.23
N ASP A 680 3.81 15.35 30.41
CA ASP A 680 5.13 14.86 30.88
C ASP A 680 5.17 14.47 32.39
N GLU A 681 4.58 13.34 32.79
CA GLU A 681 4.78 12.76 34.14
C GLU A 681 5.12 11.24 34.13
N ASP A 682 6.40 10.94 34.35
CA ASP A 682 7.07 9.67 34.76
C ASP A 682 6.79 8.36 33.97
N PRO A 683 7.81 7.68 33.39
CA PRO A 683 7.64 6.49 32.56
C PRO A 683 7.44 5.19 33.38
N THR A 684 6.41 5.15 34.22
CA THR A 684 5.87 3.93 34.84
C THR A 684 4.36 3.81 34.62
N VAL A 685 3.90 4.14 33.41
CA VAL A 685 2.54 3.83 32.96
C VAL A 685 2.47 2.33 32.66
N GLN A 686 1.79 1.60 33.55
CA GLN A 686 1.50 0.19 33.37
C GLN A 686 0.31 0.05 32.41
N GLU A 687 0.48 -0.69 31.31
CA GLU A 687 -0.53 -0.86 30.25
C GLU A 687 -1.89 -1.26 30.86
N SER A 688 -2.88 -0.37 30.75
CA SER A 688 -4.19 -0.55 31.34
C SER A 688 -5.08 -1.40 30.43
N LEU A 689 -4.84 -2.72 30.45
CA LEU A 689 -5.72 -3.70 29.82
C LEU A 689 -7.14 -3.59 30.39
N VAL A 690 -8.08 -3.11 29.59
CA VAL A 690 -9.50 -3.02 29.93
C VAL A 690 -10.21 -4.27 29.43
N SER A 691 -10.97 -4.94 30.30
CA SER A 691 -11.81 -6.07 29.89
C SER A 691 -13.25 -5.59 29.71
N GLU A 692 -13.78 -5.66 28.48
CA GLU A 692 -15.17 -5.31 28.16
C GLU A 692 -16.03 -6.57 28.11
N GLU A 693 -17.17 -6.59 28.82
CA GLU A 693 -18.16 -7.67 28.72
C GLU A 693 -18.96 -7.56 27.41
N ILE A 694 -19.05 -8.67 26.68
CA ILE A 694 -19.67 -8.76 25.35
C ILE A 694 -20.82 -9.76 25.33
N MET A 695 -21.93 -9.41 24.66
CA MET A 695 -23.11 -10.29 24.55
C MET A 695 -23.04 -11.16 23.30
N HIS A 696 -22.93 -12.47 23.50
CA HIS A 696 -22.70 -13.46 22.44
C HIS A 696 -23.74 -14.60 22.45
N ASN A 697 -23.75 -15.37 21.36
CA ASN A 697 -24.53 -16.59 21.24
C ASN A 697 -23.63 -17.81 21.42
N LEU A 698 -24.05 -18.77 22.24
CA LEU A 698 -23.46 -20.09 22.28
C LEU A 698 -24.19 -20.99 21.27
N ASP A 699 -23.50 -21.98 20.72
CA ASP A 699 -24.08 -22.99 19.83
C ASP A 699 -24.06 -24.42 20.39
N THR A 700 -23.18 -24.70 21.35
CA THR A 700 -23.04 -26.00 22.00
C THR A 700 -22.66 -25.83 23.47
N CYS A 701 -23.22 -26.67 24.34
CA CYS A 701 -22.65 -26.95 25.66
C CYS A 701 -22.63 -28.46 25.90
N GLU A 702 -21.45 -29.01 26.19
CA GLU A 702 -21.24 -30.42 26.56
C GLU A 702 -21.07 -30.54 28.08
N ILE A 703 -21.81 -31.49 28.66
CA ILE A 703 -21.67 -31.97 30.03
C ILE A 703 -21.07 -33.38 29.98
N THR A 704 -19.75 -33.49 29.96
CA THR A 704 -19.03 -34.79 30.01
C THR A 704 -19.02 -35.33 31.44
N VAL A 705 -19.17 -36.65 31.59
CA VAL A 705 -19.05 -37.37 32.87
C VAL A 705 -17.58 -37.68 33.12
N LEU A 706 -17.09 -37.48 34.35
CA LEU A 706 -15.70 -37.75 34.72
C LEU A 706 -15.61 -39.01 35.60
N GLY A 707 -14.81 -39.98 35.16
CA GLY A 707 -14.64 -41.28 35.81
C GLY A 707 -15.30 -42.40 35.00
N GLU A 708 -16.02 -43.30 35.67
CA GLU A 708 -16.81 -44.35 35.03
C GLU A 708 -18.03 -43.76 34.29
N GLU A 709 -18.48 -44.40 33.21
CA GLU A 709 -19.67 -43.97 32.45
C GLU A 709 -20.95 -43.98 33.31
N LEU A 710 -22.00 -43.27 32.90
CA LEU A 710 -23.30 -43.31 33.56
C LEU A 710 -23.96 -44.69 33.40
N ASN A 711 -24.20 -45.36 34.52
CA ASN A 711 -24.99 -46.58 34.53
C ASN A 711 -26.49 -46.25 34.44
N GLN A 712 -27.10 -46.39 33.25
CA GLN A 712 -28.51 -46.07 33.00
C GLN A 712 -29.51 -46.81 33.91
N GLU A 713 -29.14 -47.94 34.53
CA GLU A 713 -29.99 -48.64 35.51
C GLU A 713 -29.97 -47.99 36.91
N GLN A 714 -29.02 -47.10 37.18
CA GLN A 714 -28.72 -46.57 38.52
C GLN A 714 -28.68 -45.05 38.60
N GLU A 715 -28.38 -44.36 37.49
CA GLU A 715 -28.23 -42.90 37.43
C GLU A 715 -28.60 -42.31 36.06
N SER A 716 -28.96 -41.03 36.06
CA SER A 716 -29.37 -40.27 34.87
C SER A 716 -28.99 -38.79 34.94
N LEU A 717 -28.94 -38.15 33.77
CA LEU A 717 -29.01 -36.71 33.60
C LEU A 717 -30.36 -36.37 32.97
N GLU A 718 -31.20 -35.63 33.70
CA GLU A 718 -32.58 -35.31 33.34
C GLU A 718 -32.76 -33.78 33.17
N VAL A 719 -33.54 -33.35 32.17
CA VAL A 719 -33.84 -31.94 31.89
C VAL A 719 -35.21 -31.81 31.22
N ASP A 720 -35.92 -30.69 31.43
CA ASP A 720 -37.27 -30.49 30.90
C ASP A 720 -37.26 -30.13 29.40
N MET A 721 -37.53 -31.15 28.57
CA MET A 721 -37.65 -31.03 27.12
C MET A 721 -38.69 -30.01 26.65
N THR A 722 -39.72 -29.70 27.45
CA THR A 722 -40.76 -28.74 27.06
C THR A 722 -40.27 -27.29 27.07
N GLN A 723 -39.28 -26.98 27.90
CA GLN A 723 -38.65 -25.66 27.98
C GLN A 723 -37.54 -25.51 26.92
N LEU A 724 -36.76 -26.56 26.68
CA LEU A 724 -35.78 -26.65 25.58
C LEU A 724 -36.43 -26.41 24.21
N GLN A 725 -37.53 -27.11 23.90
CA GLN A 725 -38.20 -27.00 22.60
C GLN A 725 -38.81 -25.62 22.34
N GLN A 726 -39.25 -24.89 23.37
CA GLN A 726 -39.72 -23.51 23.24
C GLN A 726 -38.59 -22.55 22.86
N LYS A 727 -37.38 -22.81 23.35
CA LYS A 727 -36.15 -22.08 22.98
C LYS A 727 -35.49 -22.61 21.70
N GLY A 728 -36.05 -23.64 21.05
CA GLY A 728 -35.49 -24.26 19.83
C GLY A 728 -34.10 -24.87 20.03
N ILE A 729 -33.70 -25.14 21.28
CA ILE A 729 -32.44 -25.77 21.65
C ILE A 729 -32.71 -27.29 21.73
N GLU A 730 -31.81 -28.10 21.18
CA GLU A 730 -31.91 -29.55 21.20
C GLU A 730 -30.94 -30.14 22.22
N MET A 731 -31.32 -31.29 22.80
CA MET A 731 -30.51 -32.01 23.78
C MET A 731 -30.40 -33.47 23.37
N SER A 732 -29.18 -33.99 23.44
CA SER A 732 -28.84 -35.39 23.24
C SER A 732 -28.11 -35.93 24.46
N SER A 733 -28.34 -37.19 24.81
CA SER A 733 -27.78 -37.83 26.00
C SER A 733 -27.19 -39.19 25.67
N SER A 734 -26.16 -39.57 26.43
CA SER A 734 -25.37 -40.78 26.27
C SER A 734 -24.81 -41.22 27.63
N ASN A 735 -24.20 -42.40 27.71
CA ASN A 735 -23.51 -42.84 28.92
C ASN A 735 -22.33 -41.93 29.29
N LEU A 736 -21.74 -41.24 28.31
CA LEU A 736 -20.59 -40.35 28.50
C LEU A 736 -21.00 -38.93 28.97
N GLY A 737 -22.29 -38.59 28.91
CA GLY A 737 -22.76 -37.24 29.22
C GLY A 737 -23.93 -36.75 28.36
N MET A 738 -24.17 -35.45 28.42
CA MET A 738 -25.25 -34.74 27.73
C MET A 738 -24.67 -33.63 26.85
N ILE A 739 -25.11 -33.53 25.59
CA ILE A 739 -24.72 -32.46 24.67
C ILE A 739 -25.97 -31.67 24.29
N ILE A 740 -25.93 -30.37 24.54
CA ILE A 740 -26.97 -29.39 24.22
C ILE A 740 -26.49 -28.58 23.01
N THR A 741 -27.32 -28.43 21.97
CA THR A 741 -26.96 -27.76 20.71
C THR A 741 -28.04 -26.82 20.19
N GLY A 742 -27.61 -25.78 19.48
CA GLY A 742 -28.44 -24.80 18.77
C GLY A 742 -28.15 -23.37 19.20
N VAL A 743 -27.92 -22.49 18.23
CA VAL A 743 -27.50 -21.10 18.50
C VAL A 743 -28.54 -20.27 19.27
N ASP A 744 -28.16 -19.79 20.45
CA ASP A 744 -28.96 -18.89 21.30
C ASP A 744 -28.05 -18.07 22.23
N THR A 745 -28.58 -16.99 22.79
CA THR A 745 -27.89 -16.10 23.73
C THR A 745 -27.34 -16.84 24.96
N MET A 746 -26.21 -16.38 25.50
CA MET A 746 -25.61 -16.93 26.74
C MET A 746 -26.59 -17.01 27.92
N ALA A 747 -27.49 -16.04 28.07
CA ALA A 747 -28.54 -16.07 29.10
C ALA A 747 -29.59 -17.18 28.87
N SER A 748 -29.92 -17.50 27.61
CA SER A 748 -30.80 -18.63 27.28
C SER A 748 -30.14 -19.97 27.66
N TYR A 749 -28.81 -20.06 27.53
CA TYR A 749 -28.03 -21.20 27.99
C TYR A 749 -27.89 -21.27 29.52
N GLU A 750 -27.71 -20.16 30.24
CA GLU A 750 -27.77 -20.13 31.71
C GLU A 750 -29.10 -20.74 32.22
N GLU A 751 -30.23 -20.24 31.70
CA GLU A 751 -31.57 -20.73 32.05
C GLU A 751 -31.73 -22.24 31.80
N VAL A 752 -31.20 -22.75 30.68
CA VAL A 752 -31.26 -24.18 30.34
C VAL A 752 -30.35 -25.03 31.24
N LEU A 753 -29.12 -24.59 31.50
CA LEU A 753 -28.15 -25.34 32.29
C LEU A 753 -28.55 -25.43 33.77
N HIS A 754 -29.19 -24.39 34.33
CA HIS A 754 -29.79 -24.42 35.67
C HIS A 754 -30.84 -25.54 35.85
N LEU A 755 -31.54 -25.93 34.78
CA LEU A 755 -32.58 -26.95 34.80
C LEU A 755 -32.03 -28.39 34.86
N ILE A 756 -30.76 -28.62 34.53
CA ILE A 756 -30.17 -29.98 34.49
C ILE A 756 -30.13 -30.59 35.89
N ARG A 757 -30.70 -31.79 36.02
CA ARG A 757 -30.73 -32.60 37.23
C ARG A 757 -29.89 -33.86 37.05
N TYR A 758 -28.99 -34.11 37.99
CA TYR A 758 -28.41 -35.42 38.20
C TYR A 758 -29.26 -36.20 39.18
N ARG A 759 -29.43 -37.49 38.91
CA ARG A 759 -30.30 -38.37 39.69
C ARG A 759 -29.64 -39.74 39.85
N ASN A 760 -29.82 -40.37 41.00
CA ASN A 760 -29.26 -41.69 41.28
C ASN A 760 -30.22 -42.46 42.20
N TRP A 761 -30.65 -43.65 41.79
CA TRP A 761 -31.63 -44.49 42.51
C TRP A 761 -31.00 -45.46 43.51
N HIS A 762 -29.67 -45.55 43.55
CA HIS A 762 -28.90 -46.53 44.35
C HIS A 762 -27.66 -45.88 44.98
N THR A 763 -27.90 -44.80 45.74
CA THR A 763 -26.82 -43.95 46.27
C THR A 763 -25.86 -44.63 47.25
N VAL A 764 -26.25 -45.77 47.83
CA VAL A 764 -25.58 -46.47 48.95
C VAL A 764 -24.08 -46.73 48.75
N SER A 765 -23.60 -46.78 47.51
CA SER A 765 -22.18 -46.97 47.16
C SER A 765 -21.50 -45.74 46.53
N LEU A 766 -22.27 -44.68 46.24
CA LEU A 766 -21.79 -43.42 45.67
C LEU A 766 -21.33 -42.49 46.80
N PHE A 767 -20.10 -41.98 46.70
CA PHE A 767 -19.55 -40.97 47.62
C PHE A 767 -19.48 -39.60 46.94
N ASP A 768 -18.97 -39.57 45.72
CA ASP A 768 -18.83 -38.40 44.85
C ASP A 768 -19.13 -38.76 43.39
N ARG A 769 -19.74 -37.83 42.64
CA ARG A 769 -19.85 -37.89 41.17
C ARG A 769 -19.36 -36.57 40.58
N LYS A 770 -18.64 -36.63 39.45
CA LYS A 770 -17.96 -35.47 38.86
C LYS A 770 -18.36 -35.28 37.40
N PHE A 771 -18.61 -34.03 37.05
CA PHE A 771 -19.06 -33.61 35.72
C PHE A 771 -18.16 -32.48 35.22
N LYS A 772 -18.02 -32.37 33.91
CA LYS A 772 -17.33 -31.28 33.24
C LYS A 772 -18.29 -30.60 32.28
N LEU A 773 -18.55 -29.32 32.50
CA LEU A 773 -19.23 -28.46 31.54
C LEU A 773 -18.19 -27.71 30.70
N VAL A 774 -18.38 -27.69 29.38
CA VAL A 774 -17.68 -26.84 28.41
C VAL A 774 -18.73 -26.28 27.45
N CYS A 775 -18.64 -25.00 27.11
CA CYS A 775 -19.52 -24.36 26.12
C CYS A 775 -18.72 -23.71 24.98
N SER A 776 -19.33 -23.59 23.80
CA SER A 776 -18.69 -23.02 22.62
C SER A 776 -19.57 -22.05 21.83
N GLU A 777 -18.89 -21.24 21.02
CA GLU A 777 -19.43 -20.39 19.96
C GLU A 777 -18.69 -20.69 18.64
N LEU A 778 -19.37 -20.44 17.51
CA LEU A 778 -18.82 -20.54 16.15
C LEU A 778 -18.19 -21.91 15.85
N ASN A 779 -18.97 -22.97 16.04
CA ASN A 779 -18.67 -24.38 15.77
C ASN A 779 -17.41 -24.91 16.50
N GLY A 780 -17.18 -24.43 17.72
CA GLY A 780 -16.03 -24.82 18.53
C GLY A 780 -14.77 -23.96 18.31
N ARG A 781 -14.85 -22.87 17.54
CA ARG A 781 -13.74 -21.92 17.36
C ARG A 781 -13.41 -21.20 18.67
N TYR A 782 -14.43 -20.78 19.43
CA TYR A 782 -14.26 -20.19 20.75
C TYR A 782 -14.86 -21.12 21.80
N VAL A 783 -14.06 -21.51 22.79
CA VAL A 783 -14.38 -22.55 23.78
C VAL A 783 -14.12 -22.02 25.18
N SER A 784 -15.03 -22.31 26.10
CA SER A 784 -14.91 -21.88 27.50
C SER A 784 -13.82 -22.62 28.27
N ASN A 785 -13.47 -22.09 29.45
CA ASN A 785 -12.77 -22.90 30.45
C ASN A 785 -13.58 -24.16 30.83
N GLU A 786 -12.88 -25.23 31.23
CA GLU A 786 -13.51 -26.44 31.76
C GLU A 786 -14.11 -26.17 33.15
N PHE A 787 -15.44 -26.11 33.27
CA PHE A 787 -16.12 -25.95 34.56
C PHE A 787 -16.44 -27.32 35.15
N LYS A 788 -15.64 -27.75 36.14
CA LYS A 788 -15.73 -29.08 36.76
C LYS A 788 -16.54 -29.00 38.04
N VAL A 789 -17.64 -29.75 38.12
CA VAL A 789 -18.52 -29.83 39.29
C VAL A 789 -18.32 -31.18 39.99
N GLU A 790 -18.06 -31.14 41.29
CA GLU A 790 -18.04 -32.30 42.18
C GLU A 790 -19.26 -32.30 43.11
N VAL A 791 -20.00 -33.41 43.11
CA VAL A 791 -21.27 -33.56 43.82
C VAL A 791 -21.18 -34.73 44.81
N ASN A 792 -21.19 -34.42 46.11
CA ASN A 792 -20.89 -35.39 47.17
C ASN A 792 -22.15 -35.83 47.95
N VAL A 793 -22.22 -37.12 48.27
CA VAL A 793 -23.40 -37.78 48.84
C VAL A 793 -23.26 -37.95 50.35
N ILE A 794 -24.20 -37.37 51.10
CA ILE A 794 -24.27 -37.45 52.56
C ILE A 794 -25.18 -38.61 52.96
N HIS A 795 -24.56 -39.71 53.39
CA HIS A 795 -25.23 -40.92 53.89
C HIS A 795 -25.71 -40.82 55.35
N THR A 796 -25.35 -39.75 56.07
CA THR A 796 -25.67 -39.58 57.50
C THR A 796 -26.97 -38.81 57.72
N ALA A 797 -28.10 -39.42 57.36
CA ALA A 797 -29.44 -38.84 57.54
C ALA A 797 -30.47 -39.86 58.09
N ASN A 798 -30.17 -40.52 59.21
CA ASN A 798 -31.15 -41.34 59.93
C ASN A 798 -32.14 -40.43 60.71
N PRO A 799 -33.45 -40.40 60.39
CA PRO A 799 -34.45 -39.72 61.21
C PRO A 799 -34.80 -40.58 62.42
N VAL A 800 -33.94 -40.57 63.45
CA VAL A 800 -34.15 -41.40 64.66
C VAL A 800 -35.25 -40.81 65.53
N GLU A 801 -36.48 -41.32 65.37
CA GLU A 801 -37.62 -41.00 66.26
C GLU A 801 -37.23 -41.16 67.74
N HIS A 802 -37.24 -40.05 68.49
CA HIS A 802 -37.15 -40.06 69.95
C HIS A 802 -38.38 -39.36 70.51
N ALA A 803 -39.39 -40.16 70.87
CA ALA A 803 -40.66 -39.67 71.38
C ALA A 803 -40.56 -39.26 72.86
N ASN A 804 -40.93 -38.01 73.14
CA ASN A 804 -41.42 -37.47 74.41
C ASN A 804 -40.52 -37.50 75.67
N HIS A 805 -40.28 -36.31 76.25
CA HIS A 805 -40.67 -36.06 77.65
C HIS A 805 -40.95 -34.56 77.93
N ILE A 806 -42.23 -34.20 77.79
CA ILE A 806 -43.02 -33.10 78.41
C ILE A 806 -42.26 -32.03 79.25
N ALA A 807 -42.34 -30.76 78.82
CA ALA A 807 -42.64 -29.61 79.71
C ALA A 807 -43.08 -28.32 78.97
N MET A 808 -44.36 -27.93 79.16
CA MET A 808 -44.86 -26.55 79.27
C MET A 808 -44.68 -25.53 78.10
N GLN A 809 -45.71 -25.41 77.25
CA GLN A 809 -46.12 -24.16 76.57
C GLN A 809 -47.41 -23.62 77.25
N PRO A 810 -47.66 -22.29 77.24
CA PRO A 810 -48.55 -21.67 76.22
C PRO A 810 -48.09 -20.21 75.84
N GLN A 811 -48.66 -19.44 74.89
CA GLN A 811 -49.84 -19.59 74.01
C GLN A 811 -49.82 -18.61 72.79
N PHE A 812 -50.59 -18.92 71.72
CA PHE A 812 -50.91 -18.08 70.53
C PHE A 812 -49.72 -17.78 69.56
N VAL A 813 -49.89 -17.54 68.25
CA VAL A 813 -51.05 -17.12 67.40
C VAL A 813 -51.23 -18.07 66.17
N HIS A 814 -52.35 -17.96 65.45
CA HIS A 814 -52.73 -18.78 64.28
C HIS A 814 -52.07 -18.37 62.93
N PRO A 815 -52.04 -19.27 61.92
CA PRO A 815 -51.50 -19.01 60.58
C PRO A 815 -52.50 -18.32 59.62
N VAL A 816 -51.99 -17.70 58.55
CA VAL A 816 -52.78 -17.12 57.44
C VAL A 816 -52.12 -17.45 56.09
N HIS A 817 -52.88 -18.07 55.19
CA HIS A 817 -52.59 -18.19 53.75
C HIS A 817 -52.70 -16.80 53.08
N HIS A 818 -51.95 -16.54 52.01
CA HIS A 818 -52.49 -15.81 50.85
C HIS A 818 -51.78 -16.15 49.54
N SER A 819 -52.46 -15.86 48.43
CA SER A 819 -52.24 -16.41 47.09
C SER A 819 -51.66 -15.41 46.10
N PHE A 820 -51.04 -15.93 45.03
CA PHE A 820 -50.68 -15.19 43.82
C PHE A 820 -51.90 -14.49 43.18
N VAL A 821 -51.71 -13.24 42.73
CA VAL A 821 -52.46 -12.59 41.62
C VAL A 821 -51.50 -11.64 40.89
N ASP A 822 -51.59 -11.62 39.55
CA ASP A 822 -50.77 -10.85 38.61
C ASP A 822 -51.25 -9.39 38.43
N LEU A 823 -50.33 -8.46 38.13
CA LEU A 823 -50.65 -7.17 37.47
C LEU A 823 -49.39 -6.44 36.92
N SER A 824 -49.51 -5.88 35.71
CA SER A 824 -48.41 -5.36 34.89
C SER A 824 -48.04 -3.88 35.15
N GLY A 825 -46.79 -3.48 34.85
CA GLY A 825 -46.35 -2.08 34.80
C GLY A 825 -44.92 -1.89 34.30
N HIS A 826 -44.66 -0.90 33.44
CA HIS A 826 -43.35 -0.63 32.81
C HIS A 826 -42.61 0.59 33.40
N ASN A 827 -41.28 0.58 33.20
CA ASN A 827 -40.33 1.70 33.07
C ASN A 827 -39.68 2.37 34.32
N LEU A 828 -38.34 2.24 34.34
CA LEU A 828 -37.31 3.27 34.59
C LEU A 828 -37.22 3.96 35.98
N ALA A 829 -36.23 3.54 36.80
CA ALA A 829 -35.12 4.40 37.28
C ALA A 829 -34.11 3.65 38.20
N ASN A 830 -32.84 4.07 38.14
CA ASN A 830 -31.70 3.69 38.99
C ASN A 830 -31.74 4.40 40.39
N PRO A 831 -30.82 4.10 41.36
CA PRO A 831 -30.09 2.86 41.66
C PRO A 831 -29.92 2.52 43.19
N HIS A 832 -29.37 1.33 43.50
CA HIS A 832 -28.73 0.91 44.78
C HIS A 832 -29.59 0.82 46.07
N PRO A 833 -29.11 0.18 47.18
CA PRO A 833 -28.13 -0.93 47.30
C PRO A 833 -28.71 -2.18 48.01
N PHE A 834 -27.98 -3.31 47.96
CA PHE A 834 -28.29 -4.50 48.75
C PHE A 834 -28.13 -4.27 50.27
N SER A 835 -29.04 -4.84 51.07
CA SER A 835 -28.90 -4.89 52.53
C SER A 835 -28.62 -6.32 53.01
N VAL A 836 -27.33 -6.65 53.13
CA VAL A 836 -26.88 -7.91 53.75
C VAL A 836 -26.64 -7.65 55.23
N VAL A 837 -27.39 -8.32 56.12
CA VAL A 837 -27.12 -8.34 57.56
C VAL A 837 -25.97 -9.33 57.80
N PRO A 838 -24.76 -8.90 58.19
CA PRO A 838 -23.60 -9.78 58.16
C PRO A 838 -23.36 -10.43 59.53
N SER A 839 -22.81 -11.65 59.52
CA SER A 839 -22.51 -12.42 60.73
C SER A 839 -21.50 -11.71 61.64
N THR A 840 -21.58 -11.95 62.95
CA THR A 840 -20.81 -11.26 64.00
C THR A 840 -19.28 -11.23 63.77
N ALA A 841 -18.74 -12.21 63.03
CA ALA A 841 -17.33 -12.23 62.63
C ALA A 841 -16.91 -11.01 61.78
N THR A 842 -17.76 -10.53 60.85
CA THR A 842 -17.41 -9.38 60.01
C THR A 842 -17.35 -8.09 60.83
N VAL A 843 -18.22 -7.94 61.82
CA VAL A 843 -18.23 -6.79 62.73
C VAL A 843 -16.91 -6.71 63.50
N VAL A 844 -16.40 -7.84 63.97
CA VAL A 844 -15.08 -7.91 64.64
C VAL A 844 -13.96 -7.55 63.66
N ILE A 845 -13.96 -8.09 62.44
CA ILE A 845 -12.93 -7.79 61.42
C ILE A 845 -12.95 -6.30 61.05
N VAL A 846 -14.12 -5.72 60.78
CA VAL A 846 -14.28 -4.29 60.45
C VAL A 846 -13.83 -3.40 61.61
N VAL A 847 -14.13 -3.75 62.86
CA VAL A 847 -13.65 -3.01 64.04
C VAL A 847 -12.13 -3.09 64.17
N CYS A 848 -11.53 -4.27 63.98
CA CYS A 848 -10.07 -4.45 64.03
C CYS A 848 -9.34 -3.68 62.91
N VAL A 849 -9.83 -3.75 61.67
CA VAL A 849 -9.26 -3.00 60.53
C VAL A 849 -9.44 -1.50 60.74
N SER A 850 -10.61 -1.05 61.18
CA SER A 850 -10.88 0.36 61.51
C SER A 850 -9.94 0.89 62.60
N PHE A 851 -9.65 0.08 63.63
CA PHE A 851 -8.71 0.42 64.70
C PHE A 851 -7.25 0.49 64.21
N LEU A 852 -6.84 -0.41 63.31
CA LEU A 852 -5.52 -0.36 62.67
C LEU A 852 -5.37 0.89 61.78
N VAL A 853 -6.35 1.19 60.93
CA VAL A 853 -6.36 2.40 60.09
C VAL A 853 -6.33 3.66 60.96
N PHE A 854 -7.09 3.71 62.05
CA PHE A 854 -7.06 4.82 63.00
C PHE A 854 -5.68 4.99 63.68
N MET A 855 -5.02 3.89 64.06
CA MET A 855 -3.65 3.93 64.60
C MET A 855 -2.62 4.41 63.57
N ILE A 856 -2.74 4.01 62.30
CA ILE A 856 -1.88 4.48 61.20
C ILE A 856 -2.08 5.99 60.98
N ILE A 857 -3.34 6.45 60.93
CA ILE A 857 -3.67 7.88 60.78
C ILE A 857 -3.13 8.70 61.96
N LEU A 858 -3.27 8.22 63.21
CA LEU A 858 -2.68 8.87 64.38
C LEU A 858 -1.14 8.87 64.34
N GLY A 859 -0.52 7.83 63.77
CA GLY A 859 0.92 7.78 63.51
C GLY A 859 1.37 8.88 62.54
N VAL A 860 0.76 8.94 61.35
CA VAL A 860 1.04 9.96 60.34
C VAL A 860 0.76 11.37 60.88
N PHE A 861 -0.31 11.57 61.64
CA PHE A 861 -0.64 12.86 62.23
C PHE A 861 0.38 13.28 63.31
N ARG A 862 0.89 12.35 64.13
CA ARG A 862 1.99 12.62 65.08
C ARG A 862 3.30 12.94 64.37
N ILE A 863 3.62 12.25 63.27
CA ILE A 863 4.83 12.51 62.47
C ILE A 863 4.75 13.91 61.83
N ARG A 864 3.63 14.27 61.19
CA ARG A 864 3.42 15.62 60.62
C ARG A 864 3.43 16.70 61.71
N ALA A 865 2.80 16.47 62.87
CA ALA A 865 2.82 17.40 64.00
C ALA A 865 4.20 17.56 64.67
N ALA A 866 5.10 16.57 64.53
CA ALA A 866 6.51 16.70 64.91
C ALA A 866 7.29 17.55 63.90
N HIS A 867 7.17 17.24 62.60
CA HIS A 867 7.84 18.01 61.53
C HIS A 867 7.42 19.50 61.49
N GLN A 868 6.15 19.81 61.80
CA GLN A 868 5.68 21.20 61.89
C GLN A 868 6.22 21.97 63.11
N ARG A 869 6.87 21.30 64.08
CA ARG A 869 7.59 21.98 65.17
C ARG A 869 9.04 22.29 64.82
N THR A 870 9.70 21.43 64.05
CA THR A 870 11.07 21.70 63.55
C THR A 870 11.10 22.79 62.46
N MET A 871 10.05 22.90 61.65
CA MET A 871 9.95 23.92 60.57
C MET A 871 9.56 25.33 61.05
N ARG A 872 9.48 25.61 62.36
CA ARG A 872 9.02 26.91 62.89
C ARG A 872 10.11 27.74 63.60
N ASP A 873 11.29 27.15 63.84
CA ASP A 873 12.42 27.81 64.54
C ASP A 873 13.56 28.26 63.58
N GLN A 874 13.37 28.18 62.26
CA GLN A 874 14.42 28.52 61.27
C GLN A 874 14.06 29.65 60.29
N ASP A 875 12.96 30.37 60.50
CA ASP A 875 12.50 31.49 59.65
C ASP A 875 12.72 32.88 60.30
N THR A 876 13.91 33.08 60.89
CA THR A 876 14.35 34.39 61.44
C THR A 876 15.88 34.59 61.33
N GLY A 877 16.42 34.70 60.12
CA GLY A 877 17.89 34.81 59.92
C GLY A 877 18.36 35.39 58.58
N LYS A 878 18.47 36.72 58.54
CA LYS A 878 19.30 37.59 57.66
C LYS A 878 20.35 36.90 56.75
N GLU A 879 20.31 37.15 55.43
CA GLU A 879 21.01 38.22 54.66
C GLU A 879 22.49 37.91 54.31
N ASN A 880 22.86 38.26 53.07
CA ASN A 880 24.20 38.40 52.46
C ASN A 880 24.99 37.17 51.94
N GLU A 881 25.71 37.44 50.84
CA GLU A 881 26.94 36.78 50.32
C GLU A 881 26.85 35.28 49.93
N MET A 882 27.60 34.75 48.96
CA MET A 882 28.19 35.27 47.70
C MET A 882 28.63 34.03 46.88
N ASP A 883 29.24 34.24 45.71
CA ASP A 883 29.83 33.25 44.78
C ASP A 883 30.60 32.06 45.42
N TRP A 884 30.77 30.95 44.68
CA TRP A 884 32.09 30.33 44.38
C TRP A 884 31.99 29.22 43.32
N ASP A 885 33.05 29.05 42.54
CA ASP A 885 33.14 28.16 41.36
C ASP A 885 33.59 26.71 41.65
N ASP A 886 33.33 25.86 40.65
CA ASP A 886 34.14 24.73 40.13
C ASP A 886 34.39 23.41 40.90
N SER A 887 33.92 22.34 40.26
CA SER A 887 34.68 21.14 39.83
C SER A 887 35.54 20.30 40.79
N ALA A 888 35.09 19.06 41.04
CA ALA A 888 35.95 17.89 41.24
C ALA A 888 35.26 16.59 40.75
N LEU A 889 36.05 15.60 40.30
CA LEU A 889 35.60 14.30 39.74
C LEU A 889 35.94 13.11 40.66
N THR A 890 35.46 11.91 40.30
CA THR A 890 35.82 10.56 40.86
C THR A 890 35.37 10.26 42.32
N ILE A 891 35.14 9.00 42.75
CA ILE A 891 35.60 7.69 42.24
C ILE A 891 34.57 6.53 42.40
N THR A 892 34.95 5.37 41.86
CA THR A 892 34.24 4.16 41.40
C THR A 892 33.90 3.02 42.42
N VAL A 893 32.77 2.30 42.16
CA VAL A 893 32.33 0.87 42.38
C VAL A 893 32.27 0.09 43.74
N ASN A 894 31.29 -0.84 43.74
CA ASN A 894 31.14 -2.18 44.37
C ASN A 894 30.81 -2.34 45.87
N PRO A 895 29.99 -3.37 46.23
CA PRO A 895 30.40 -4.79 46.41
C PRO A 895 29.71 -5.81 45.43
N MET A 896 30.20 -7.02 45.07
CA MET A 896 30.80 -8.18 45.81
C MET A 896 29.70 -9.17 46.31
N GLU A 897 29.72 -10.52 46.24
CA GLU A 897 30.62 -11.62 45.76
C GLU A 897 29.72 -12.86 45.42
N THR A 898 30.12 -14.07 44.97
CA THR A 898 31.09 -15.10 45.46
C THR A 898 31.21 -16.21 44.37
N TYR A 899 32.26 -17.03 44.22
CA TYR A 899 33.57 -17.22 44.89
C TYR A 899 34.51 -18.06 43.98
N GLU A 900 35.85 -17.87 44.09
CA GLU A 900 36.97 -18.86 43.97
C GLU A 900 37.08 -19.83 42.75
N ASP A 901 38.25 -20.21 42.21
CA ASP A 901 39.68 -19.75 42.28
C ASP A 901 40.54 -20.65 41.34
N GLN A 902 41.80 -20.42 40.93
CA GLN A 902 42.77 -19.29 40.99
C GLN A 902 43.88 -19.56 39.92
N HIS A 903 44.48 -18.53 39.29
CA HIS A 903 45.72 -18.57 38.43
C HIS A 903 45.71 -19.43 37.13
N SER A 904 46.61 -19.23 36.14
CA SER A 904 47.21 -18.01 35.51
C SER A 904 47.95 -18.40 34.22
N SER A 905 48.12 -17.49 33.27
CA SER A 905 48.77 -17.71 31.95
C SER A 905 50.30 -17.52 31.96
N GLU A 906 51.05 -18.34 31.19
CA GLU A 906 51.94 -17.92 30.07
C GLU A 906 52.78 -19.10 29.49
N GLU A 907 52.91 -19.11 28.15
CA GLU A 907 53.97 -19.61 27.23
C GLU A 907 54.82 -20.91 27.51
N GLU A 908 54.82 -21.89 26.57
CA GLU A 908 55.98 -22.29 25.70
C GLU A 908 55.81 -23.67 24.96
N GLU A 909 56.03 -23.64 23.63
CA GLU A 909 56.66 -24.60 22.67
C GLU A 909 56.27 -26.09 22.38
N GLU A 910 56.13 -26.35 21.05
CA GLU A 910 56.58 -27.50 20.19
C GLU A 910 55.77 -28.82 19.92
N GLU A 911 56.15 -29.48 18.80
CA GLU A 911 55.61 -30.67 18.05
C GLU A 911 54.25 -30.43 17.31
N GLU A 912 54.06 -30.49 15.97
CA GLU A 912 54.51 -31.38 14.84
C GLU A 912 54.08 -32.86 15.04
N GLU A 913 53.56 -33.68 14.10
CA GLU A 913 53.28 -33.71 12.63
C GLU A 913 51.88 -34.41 12.43
N SER A 914 51.19 -34.65 11.29
CA SER A 914 51.31 -34.46 9.82
C SER A 914 49.91 -34.71 9.15
N GLU A 915 49.78 -34.54 7.81
CA GLU A 915 48.63 -34.93 6.92
C GLU A 915 47.32 -34.11 7.10
N ASP A 916 46.86 -33.23 6.18
CA ASP A 916 46.60 -33.32 4.71
C ASP A 916 45.52 -34.36 4.34
N GLY A 917 44.61 -34.19 3.36
CA GLY A 917 44.28 -33.16 2.37
C GLY A 917 42.98 -33.61 1.64
N GLU A 918 42.36 -32.95 0.66
CA GLU A 918 42.75 -31.81 -0.20
C GLU A 918 41.51 -30.92 -0.46
N GLU A 919 41.73 -29.69 -0.93
CA GLU A 919 40.70 -28.79 -1.49
C GLU A 919 40.59 -28.99 -3.01
N GLU A 920 39.57 -28.40 -3.66
CA GLU A 920 39.82 -27.40 -4.73
C GLU A 920 38.51 -26.70 -5.15
N ASP A 921 38.62 -25.42 -5.51
CA ASP A 921 37.56 -24.60 -6.11
C ASP A 921 37.39 -24.92 -7.61
N ASP A 922 36.37 -24.36 -8.31
CA ASP A 922 36.59 -23.13 -9.07
C ASP A 922 35.36 -22.61 -9.87
N ILE A 923 35.40 -21.29 -10.10
CA ILE A 923 34.53 -20.41 -10.89
C ILE A 923 33.98 -20.96 -12.23
N THR A 924 32.77 -20.53 -12.61
CA THR A 924 32.58 -19.55 -13.73
C THR A 924 31.12 -19.05 -13.85
N SER A 925 30.91 -18.03 -14.70
CA SER A 925 29.66 -17.25 -14.83
C SER A 925 29.12 -17.22 -16.26
N ALA A 926 27.90 -16.65 -16.41
CA ALA A 926 27.26 -16.17 -17.65
C ALA A 926 26.78 -17.24 -18.65
N GLU A 927 25.92 -16.95 -19.64
CA GLU A 927 24.70 -16.10 -19.80
C GLU A 927 24.15 -16.43 -21.21
N SER A 928 22.88 -16.13 -21.50
CA SER A 928 22.30 -16.03 -22.86
C SER A 928 22.22 -17.32 -23.72
N GLU A 929 21.47 -17.43 -24.83
CA GLU A 929 20.18 -16.86 -25.30
C GLU A 929 19.67 -17.76 -26.47
N SER A 930 18.48 -17.49 -27.05
CA SER A 930 17.88 -18.10 -28.27
C SER A 930 17.48 -19.59 -28.19
N SER A 931 16.31 -20.10 -28.65
CA SER A 931 15.22 -19.71 -29.59
C SER A 931 15.23 -20.40 -30.97
N GLU A 932 14.06 -20.46 -31.61
CA GLU A 932 13.72 -21.16 -32.88
C GLU A 932 13.62 -22.71 -32.71
N GLU A 933 12.52 -23.41 -33.06
CA GLU A 933 11.81 -23.60 -34.36
C GLU A 933 12.61 -24.52 -35.32
N GLU A 934 12.06 -25.46 -36.10
CA GLU A 934 10.68 -25.64 -36.63
C GLU A 934 10.36 -27.14 -37.00
N GLU A 935 9.09 -27.41 -37.34
CA GLU A 935 8.35 -28.53 -38.00
C GLU A 935 8.98 -29.86 -38.58
N GLY A 936 8.07 -30.84 -38.85
CA GLY A 936 8.26 -32.06 -39.69
C GLY A 936 7.84 -33.39 -39.01
N GLU A 937 6.72 -34.07 -39.29
CA GLU A 937 6.32 -34.85 -40.51
C GLU A 937 7.27 -36.02 -40.86
N GLN A 938 6.88 -37.28 -41.14
CA GLN A 938 5.62 -38.07 -41.28
C GLN A 938 5.94 -39.55 -40.86
N GLU A 939 5.15 -40.65 -40.94
CA GLU A 939 3.93 -41.04 -41.70
C GLU A 939 3.01 -42.01 -40.87
N GLU A 940 2.72 -43.25 -41.30
CA GLU A 940 1.63 -44.15 -40.81
C GLU A 940 2.00 -45.60 -40.35
N ASP A 941 1.10 -46.21 -39.56
CA ASP A 941 0.64 -47.63 -39.52
C ASP A 941 1.56 -48.86 -39.24
N GLN A 942 1.31 -49.57 -38.13
CA GLN A 942 0.56 -50.86 -38.16
C GLN A 942 0.12 -51.44 -36.79
N GLN A 943 -0.76 -52.46 -36.83
CA GLN A 943 -1.69 -52.87 -35.76
C GLN A 943 -1.16 -53.85 -34.69
N ASN A 944 -1.75 -53.76 -33.48
CA ASN A 944 -2.11 -54.84 -32.53
C ASN A 944 -1.06 -55.91 -32.12
N VAL A 945 -0.83 -56.06 -30.81
CA VAL A 945 -1.39 -57.18 -30.00
C VAL A 945 -1.20 -56.92 -28.49
N ASN A 946 -1.94 -57.68 -27.66
CA ASN A 946 -2.26 -57.42 -26.25
C ASN A 946 -1.25 -58.05 -25.24
N ARG A 947 -1.42 -57.66 -23.96
CA ARG A 947 -1.04 -58.34 -22.68
C ARG A 947 0.33 -58.13 -21.98
N GLN A 948 0.26 -57.31 -20.91
CA GLN A 948 0.24 -57.72 -19.48
C GLN A 948 1.52 -58.21 -18.75
N GLN A 949 1.63 -57.74 -17.48
CA GLN A 949 2.38 -58.29 -16.32
C GLN A 949 3.92 -58.05 -16.29
N GLN A 950 4.57 -57.77 -15.15
CA GLN A 950 4.12 -57.59 -13.74
C GLN A 950 5.20 -56.86 -12.89
N LEU A 951 4.77 -56.04 -11.90
CA LEU A 951 5.35 -55.89 -10.54
C LEU A 951 6.79 -55.33 -10.36
N GLU A 952 7.21 -54.73 -9.23
CA GLU A 952 6.56 -54.19 -7.99
C GLU A 952 7.65 -53.50 -7.12
N TRP A 953 7.25 -53.02 -5.93
CA TRP A 953 8.02 -52.44 -4.82
C TRP A 953 8.32 -50.94 -4.98
N ASP A 954 7.66 -50.02 -4.27
CA ASP A 954 7.30 -49.89 -2.82
C ASP A 954 8.37 -49.12 -2.05
N ASP A 955 7.95 -48.04 -1.40
CA ASP A 955 8.72 -47.33 -0.38
C ASP A 955 7.76 -46.51 0.51
N SER A 956 7.94 -46.55 1.84
CA SER A 956 6.96 -45.99 2.77
C SER A 956 7.55 -45.61 4.14
N THR A 957 6.94 -44.62 4.80
CA THR A 957 7.32 -44.04 6.11
C THR A 957 8.65 -43.23 6.05
N LEU A 958 8.84 -42.10 6.74
CA LEU A 958 8.54 -41.82 8.15
C LEU A 958 8.22 -40.34 8.44
N SER A 959 7.85 -40.07 9.69
CA SER A 959 7.41 -38.80 10.27
C SER A 959 8.54 -37.84 10.68
N TYR A 960 8.22 -36.54 10.73
CA TYR A 960 8.09 -35.84 12.01
C TYR A 960 7.00 -34.75 11.95
#